data_AF-A0A948QBF1-F1
#
_entry.id   AF-A0A948QBF1-F1
#
_cell.length_a   1.000
_cell.length_b   1.000
_cell.length_c   1.000
_cell.angle_alpha   90.00
_cell.angle_beta   90.00
_cell.angle_gamma   90.00
#
_symmetry.space_group_name_H-M   'P 1'
#
loop_
_entity.id
_entity.type
_entity.pdbx_description
1 polymer ?
#
loop_
_entity_poly.entity_id
_entity_poly.type
_entity_poly.pdbx_seq_one_letter_code
_entity_poly.pdbx_strand_id
1 'polypeptide(L)'
;IIDPEYHYESVNVENQESNESSVLWWTKRLIIMRKRFKAFSRGTFEIIHNDNSKILSFVRKFGDETILVVVNLSRFAQVVNLNLTEYAGYTTIEMFSGNEFPQIKDQPYLLTPSLHHCYWFQLKKEEKKEDLIEMKIPEMKINAASCSALLDEEHKPAFEKILQAYAKKCRWFGGKGRKFREIKISHIMPVSSKENCAKILFLDISYSDGQFETYVLPVTYIEEKDAVDIIKENPNSAILNVELLDEKGVIIDAVYEAQFRADFLNLFGSRKKMKKSDIEILPKCGQKFSQKMLKDMTIPESTVMKAEQSNTSIVYGTTHFVKLFRRIDEGVNPDVEIGEFLGEETEFENTPQFLASLSLFKKGKFHGVLGLMQEFTANQGNAWDFTLDELSKYYEKVLAKKNEIPLPAIPTVFNVNESEIPNDLTELFGGIYLEMAELLGKRTGQMHMGIASAKTRKDFAPESFSKLYQRSVYQSILGLVKNTLLSVNAKSKELPKKFQDEVKYILDNKAQIMKTFQPMLMSKFSAKKIRIHGDYHLGQVLFTGKDFVVVDFEGEPARTLSERRIKRSALRDIAGMLRSFHYAAYGSFILLPNYTQENIELLQPWAELWYSYVGGIFLKSYLETVKGSSFIPSDALEIEKLLKVFIMEKAVYELNYELNNRPDWLFIPIKGIESLLEPDISSEKKEDLSE
;
A
#
# COMPACT_ATOMS: atom_id res chain seq x y z
N ILE A 1 40.51 21.26 19.07
CA ILE A 1 39.32 20.41 19.22
C ILE A 1 39.74 19.31 20.18
N ILE A 2 39.48 19.50 21.48
CA ILE A 2 39.59 18.45 22.49
C ILE A 2 38.14 18.02 22.65
N ASP A 3 37.73 17.03 21.88
CA ASP A 3 36.40 16.47 21.97
C ASP A 3 36.44 15.40 23.07
N PRO A 4 35.79 15.62 24.24
CA PRO A 4 35.86 14.69 25.36
C PRO A 4 35.27 13.32 25.04
N GLU A 5 34.45 13.16 24.00
CA GLU A 5 33.82 11.86 23.69
C GLU A 5 34.78 10.79 23.16
N TYR A 6 35.96 11.18 22.65
CA TYR A 6 36.92 10.25 22.04
C TYR A 6 38.26 10.14 22.80
N HIS A 7 38.35 10.70 24.01
CA HIS A 7 39.52 10.54 24.87
C HIS A 7 39.53 9.13 25.49
N TYR A 8 40.68 8.48 25.63
CA TYR A 8 40.76 7.10 26.13
C TYR A 8 40.22 6.93 27.56
N GLU A 9 40.12 8.02 28.32
CA GLU A 9 39.60 8.05 29.69
C GLU A 9 38.06 8.13 29.74
N SER A 10 37.42 8.51 28.64
CA SER A 10 35.97 8.68 28.49
C SER A 10 35.33 7.65 27.55
N VAL A 11 36.12 6.87 26.80
CA VAL A 11 35.62 5.68 26.07
C VAL A 11 35.46 4.52 27.06
N ASN A 12 34.26 4.36 27.62
CA ASN A 12 33.87 3.21 28.42
C ASN A 12 32.64 2.51 27.80
N VAL A 13 32.29 1.32 28.30
CA VAL A 13 31.17 0.54 27.75
C VAL A 13 29.86 1.31 27.86
N GLU A 14 29.61 1.96 28.99
CA GLU A 14 28.41 2.76 29.25
C GLU A 14 28.22 3.88 28.21
N ASN A 15 29.26 4.68 27.96
CA ASN A 15 29.26 5.76 26.96
C ASN A 15 29.14 5.25 25.52
N GLN A 16 29.67 4.05 25.22
CA GLN A 16 29.52 3.44 23.90
C GLN A 16 28.13 2.78 23.75
N GLU A 17 27.48 2.35 24.83
CA GLU A 17 26.12 1.82 24.81
C GLU A 17 25.07 2.93 24.66
N SER A 18 25.32 4.13 25.20
CA SER A 18 24.41 5.28 25.07
C SER A 18 24.48 6.00 23.72
N ASN A 19 25.57 5.86 22.95
CA ASN A 19 25.72 6.46 21.62
C ASN A 19 25.48 5.43 20.50
N GLU A 20 24.38 5.53 19.77
CA GLU A 20 23.98 4.58 18.69
C GLU A 20 24.89 4.60 17.45
N SER A 21 25.64 5.69 17.26
CA SER A 21 26.67 5.82 16.22
C SER A 21 28.04 5.33 16.69
N SER A 22 28.13 4.77 17.91
CA SER A 22 29.38 4.29 18.48
C SER A 22 29.95 3.08 17.74
N VAL A 23 31.23 2.85 17.95
CA VAL A 23 31.93 1.66 17.43
C VAL A 23 31.31 0.39 18.02
N LEU A 24 30.82 0.43 19.27
CA LEU A 24 30.15 -0.71 19.90
C LEU A 24 28.86 -1.07 19.17
N TRP A 25 27.96 -0.11 18.92
CA TRP A 25 26.71 -0.36 18.21
C TRP A 25 26.95 -0.78 16.76
N TRP A 26 27.91 -0.15 16.09
CA TRP A 26 28.37 -0.59 14.77
C TRP A 26 28.87 -2.03 14.80
N THR A 27 29.70 -2.40 15.77
CA THR A 27 30.21 -3.77 15.94
C THR A 27 29.09 -4.76 16.26
N LYS A 28 28.13 -4.40 17.12
CA LYS A 28 26.93 -5.21 17.40
C LYS A 28 26.13 -5.46 16.12
N ARG A 29 25.84 -4.42 15.32
CA ARG A 29 25.15 -4.54 14.01
C ARG A 29 25.90 -5.45 13.04
N LEU A 30 27.23 -5.32 12.95
CA LEU A 30 28.06 -6.21 12.13
C LEU A 30 27.97 -7.67 12.58
N ILE A 31 28.05 -7.93 13.89
CA ILE A 31 27.95 -9.30 14.44
C ILE A 31 26.58 -9.89 14.14
N ILE A 32 25.50 -9.12 14.29
CA ILE A 32 24.13 -9.54 13.97
C ILE A 32 24.04 -9.96 12.50
N MET A 33 24.51 -9.11 11.57
CA MET A 33 24.51 -9.43 10.14
C MET A 33 25.35 -10.66 9.82
N ARG A 34 26.53 -10.81 10.43
CA ARG A 34 27.38 -12.00 10.25
C ARG A 34 26.76 -13.29 10.80
N LYS A 35 25.97 -13.21 11.87
CA LYS A 35 25.22 -14.36 12.42
C LYS A 35 24.03 -14.72 11.52
N ARG A 36 23.35 -13.71 10.97
CA ARG A 36 22.19 -13.87 10.10
C ARG A 36 22.56 -14.48 8.75
N PHE A 37 23.63 -14.00 8.12
CA PHE A 37 24.05 -14.45 6.80
C PHE A 37 25.31 -15.32 6.89
N LYS A 38 25.14 -16.62 6.61
CA LYS A 38 26.24 -17.59 6.60
C LYS A 38 27.28 -17.27 5.53
N ALA A 39 26.92 -16.58 4.45
CA ALA A 39 27.84 -16.11 3.42
C ALA A 39 29.01 -15.30 3.98
N PHE A 40 28.85 -14.55 5.08
CA PHE A 40 29.95 -13.84 5.74
C PHE A 40 30.94 -14.72 6.52
N SER A 41 30.60 -15.96 6.84
CA SER A 41 31.52 -16.87 7.53
C SER A 41 32.01 -18.00 6.63
N ARG A 42 31.13 -18.52 5.78
CA ARG A 42 31.36 -19.74 4.99
C ARG A 42 31.29 -19.54 3.48
N GLY A 43 30.96 -18.34 3.00
CA GLY A 43 30.81 -18.11 1.57
C GLY A 43 32.11 -18.02 0.79
N THR A 44 32.02 -18.08 -0.53
CA THR A 44 33.15 -17.81 -1.44
C THR A 44 33.65 -16.37 -1.27
N PHE A 45 34.79 -16.06 -1.89
CA PHE A 45 35.32 -14.71 -2.00
C PHE A 45 35.70 -14.48 -3.46
N GLU A 46 34.91 -13.69 -4.17
CA GLU A 46 35.05 -13.42 -5.60
C GLU A 46 35.25 -11.92 -5.79
N ILE A 47 36.41 -11.48 -6.30
CA ILE A 47 36.68 -10.05 -6.51
C ILE A 47 35.81 -9.54 -7.66
N ILE A 48 35.16 -8.39 -7.43
CA ILE A 48 34.45 -7.66 -8.47
C ILE A 48 35.40 -6.61 -9.04
N HIS A 49 35.62 -6.65 -10.36
CA HIS A 49 36.40 -5.64 -11.05
C HIS A 49 35.66 -4.30 -11.08
N ASN A 50 36.41 -3.23 -10.85
CA ASN A 50 35.92 -1.86 -10.84
C ASN A 50 36.97 -0.89 -11.40
N ASP A 51 36.57 0.34 -11.69
CA ASP A 51 37.41 1.38 -12.29
C ASP A 51 38.13 2.30 -11.27
N ASN A 52 37.99 2.04 -9.96
CA ASN A 52 38.55 2.89 -8.91
C ASN A 52 39.42 2.08 -7.93
N SER A 53 40.74 2.23 -8.04
CA SER A 53 41.72 1.54 -7.20
C SER A 53 41.63 1.84 -5.70
N LYS A 54 40.89 2.87 -5.28
CA LYS A 54 40.61 3.18 -3.87
C LYS A 54 39.41 2.41 -3.32
N ILE A 55 38.68 1.69 -4.18
CA ILE A 55 37.54 0.85 -3.82
C ILE A 55 37.92 -0.62 -3.90
N LEU A 56 37.68 -1.33 -2.81
CA LEU A 56 37.72 -2.79 -2.79
C LEU A 56 36.29 -3.32 -2.92
N SER A 57 36.00 -4.08 -3.98
CA SER A 57 34.70 -4.71 -4.19
C SER A 57 34.83 -6.22 -4.38
N PHE A 58 33.97 -6.98 -3.71
CA PHE A 58 33.94 -8.43 -3.81
C PHE A 58 32.55 -8.99 -3.47
N VAL A 59 32.25 -10.18 -3.98
CA VAL A 59 31.03 -10.94 -3.67
C VAL A 59 31.37 -12.14 -2.81
N ARG A 60 30.44 -12.49 -1.92
CA ARG A 60 30.44 -13.73 -1.15
C ARG A 60 29.17 -14.54 -1.40
N LYS A 61 29.33 -15.83 -1.75
CA LYS A 61 28.22 -16.74 -2.03
C LYS A 61 28.21 -17.93 -1.07
N PHE A 62 27.07 -18.25 -0.46
CA PHE A 62 26.89 -19.48 0.33
C PHE A 62 25.44 -19.97 0.23
N GLY A 63 25.21 -21.10 -0.44
CA GLY A 63 23.84 -21.53 -0.77
C GLY A 63 23.16 -20.47 -1.62
N ASP A 64 21.97 -20.04 -1.21
CA ASP A 64 21.18 -19.00 -1.89
C ASP A 64 21.56 -17.57 -1.47
N GLU A 65 22.46 -17.41 -0.50
CA GLU A 65 22.91 -16.10 -0.04
C GLU A 65 24.02 -15.56 -0.96
N THR A 66 23.76 -14.44 -1.63
CA THR A 66 24.77 -13.69 -2.40
C THR A 66 24.90 -12.28 -1.83
N ILE A 67 26.12 -11.91 -1.43
CA ILE A 67 26.41 -10.62 -0.79
C ILE A 67 27.49 -9.89 -1.57
N LEU A 68 27.21 -8.69 -2.05
CA LEU A 68 28.18 -7.75 -2.61
C LEU A 68 28.68 -6.81 -1.51
N VAL A 69 30.00 -6.74 -1.35
CA VAL A 69 30.67 -5.83 -0.42
C VAL A 69 31.47 -4.81 -1.23
N VAL A 70 31.31 -3.52 -0.92
CA VAL A 70 32.01 -2.41 -1.56
C VAL A 70 32.60 -1.52 -0.47
N VAL A 71 33.92 -1.48 -0.38
CA VAL A 71 34.66 -0.77 0.67
C VAL A 71 35.40 0.41 0.06
N ASN A 72 35.11 1.62 0.54
CA ASN A 72 35.94 2.78 0.25
C ASN A 72 37.12 2.83 1.20
N LEU A 73 38.35 2.68 0.67
CA LEU A 73 39.59 2.76 1.45
C LEU A 73 40.13 4.21 1.53
N SER A 74 39.46 5.15 0.88
CA SER A 74 39.82 6.56 0.86
C SER A 74 39.17 7.33 2.01
N ARG A 75 39.90 8.32 2.53
CA ARG A 75 39.38 9.35 3.45
C ARG A 75 38.45 10.37 2.78
N PHE A 76 38.20 10.22 1.47
CA PHE A 76 37.32 11.08 0.69
C PHE A 76 36.23 10.26 0.01
N ALA A 77 35.07 10.86 -0.20
CA ALA A 77 34.03 10.27 -1.04
C ALA A 77 34.60 9.87 -2.41
N GLN A 78 34.22 8.69 -2.89
CA GLN A 78 34.67 8.16 -4.17
C GLN A 78 33.46 7.88 -5.05
N VAL A 79 33.71 7.83 -6.36
CA VAL A 79 32.76 7.32 -7.36
C VAL A 79 33.38 6.05 -7.93
N VAL A 80 32.57 5.01 -8.14
CA VAL A 80 33.03 3.74 -8.70
C VAL A 80 31.98 3.12 -9.59
N ASN A 81 32.41 2.59 -10.72
CA ASN A 81 31.62 1.74 -11.60
C ASN A 81 32.02 0.28 -11.38
N LEU A 82 31.08 -0.52 -10.86
CA LEU A 82 31.29 -1.95 -10.63
C LEU A 82 30.87 -2.75 -11.85
N ASN A 83 31.70 -3.71 -12.28
CA ASN A 83 31.29 -4.68 -13.28
C ASN A 83 30.50 -5.81 -12.60
N LEU A 84 29.17 -5.73 -12.67
CA LEU A 84 28.25 -6.70 -12.07
C LEU A 84 27.44 -7.46 -13.13
N THR A 85 27.93 -7.58 -14.37
CA THR A 85 27.19 -8.22 -15.47
C THR A 85 26.69 -9.63 -15.15
N GLU A 86 27.46 -10.41 -14.38
CA GLU A 86 27.03 -11.75 -13.92
C GLU A 86 25.78 -11.74 -13.01
N TYR A 87 25.47 -10.59 -12.42
CA TYR A 87 24.34 -10.37 -11.53
C TYR A 87 23.27 -9.48 -12.17
N ALA A 88 23.27 -9.32 -13.50
CA ALA A 88 22.21 -8.60 -14.20
C ALA A 88 20.82 -9.18 -13.83
N GLY A 89 19.87 -8.28 -13.55
CA GLY A 89 18.53 -8.62 -13.08
C GLY A 89 18.40 -8.83 -11.57
N TYR A 90 19.50 -8.83 -10.80
CA TYR A 90 19.41 -8.88 -9.34
C TYR A 90 19.07 -7.50 -8.77
N THR A 91 18.20 -7.48 -7.77
CA THR A 91 17.94 -6.27 -6.97
C THR A 91 18.99 -6.19 -5.87
N THR A 92 19.60 -5.01 -5.75
CA THR A 92 20.58 -4.74 -4.69
C THR A 92 19.83 -4.22 -3.47
N ILE A 93 19.96 -4.93 -2.34
CA ILE A 93 19.29 -4.54 -1.09
C ILE A 93 20.37 -4.22 -0.07
N GLU A 94 20.44 -2.98 0.39
CA GLU A 94 21.39 -2.56 1.41
C GLU A 94 21.05 -3.25 2.74
N MET A 95 21.99 -3.99 3.31
CA MET A 95 21.70 -4.99 4.34
C MET A 95 21.37 -4.40 5.72
N PHE A 96 21.79 -3.16 6.01
CA PHE A 96 21.51 -2.50 7.29
C PHE A 96 20.19 -1.72 7.26
N SER A 97 19.81 -1.12 6.15
CA SER A 97 18.56 -0.35 6.03
C SER A 97 17.43 -1.17 5.43
N GLY A 98 17.75 -2.22 4.68
CA GLY A 98 16.78 -2.93 3.84
C GLY A 98 16.40 -2.16 2.56
N ASN A 99 17.01 -0.99 2.33
CA ASN A 99 16.68 -0.16 1.17
C ASN A 99 17.05 -0.85 -0.14
N GLU A 100 16.12 -0.84 -1.08
CA GLU A 100 16.36 -1.28 -2.43
C GLU A 100 17.11 -0.20 -3.20
N PHE A 101 18.29 -0.57 -3.68
CA PHE A 101 19.06 0.20 -4.63
C PHE A 101 18.70 -0.23 -6.06
N PRO A 102 19.10 0.54 -7.09
CA PRO A 102 18.80 0.20 -8.47
C PRO A 102 19.10 -1.25 -8.82
N GLN A 103 18.24 -1.87 -9.64
CA GLN A 103 18.50 -3.20 -10.16
C GLN A 103 19.78 -3.20 -10.99
N ILE A 104 20.59 -4.25 -10.86
CA ILE A 104 21.79 -4.44 -11.66
C ILE A 104 21.36 -4.68 -13.12
N LYS A 105 21.89 -3.89 -14.05
CA LYS A 105 21.67 -4.02 -15.50
C LYS A 105 22.93 -4.57 -16.15
N ASP A 106 22.89 -4.83 -17.46
CA ASP A 106 24.08 -5.16 -18.28
C ASP A 106 25.04 -3.96 -18.49
N GLN A 107 25.04 -3.01 -17.56
CA GLN A 107 25.84 -1.78 -17.60
C GLN A 107 26.62 -1.67 -16.28
N PRO A 108 27.78 -1.00 -16.28
CA PRO A 108 28.51 -0.78 -15.03
C PRO A 108 27.63 -0.13 -13.96
N TYR A 109 27.70 -0.67 -12.75
CA TYR A 109 26.85 -0.28 -11.64
C TYR A 109 27.51 0.84 -10.84
N LEU A 110 26.97 2.06 -10.96
CA LEU A 110 27.53 3.26 -10.35
C LEU A 110 27.21 3.34 -8.86
N LEU A 111 28.23 3.54 -8.03
CA LEU A 111 28.10 3.84 -6.60
C LEU A 111 28.95 5.04 -6.20
N THR A 112 28.49 5.76 -5.18
CA THR A 112 29.18 6.94 -4.63
C THR A 112 29.42 6.80 -3.11
N PRO A 113 30.26 5.84 -2.66
CA PRO A 113 30.52 5.63 -1.24
C PRO A 113 31.20 6.84 -0.59
N SER A 114 30.72 7.23 0.59
CA SER A 114 31.35 8.25 1.44
C SER A 114 32.71 7.77 2.00
N LEU A 115 33.44 8.66 2.68
CA LEU A 115 34.76 8.37 3.24
C LEU A 115 34.72 7.14 4.15
N HIS A 116 35.66 6.20 3.95
CA HIS A 116 35.76 4.93 4.69
C HIS A 116 34.46 4.11 4.77
N HIS A 117 33.48 4.39 3.91
CA HIS A 117 32.18 3.73 3.95
C HIS A 117 32.28 2.31 3.40
N CYS A 118 31.43 1.42 3.90
CA CYS A 118 31.34 0.05 3.44
C CYS A 118 29.87 -0.29 3.15
N TYR A 119 29.55 -0.47 1.87
CA TYR A 119 28.24 -0.99 1.48
C TYR A 119 28.23 -2.51 1.54
N TRP A 120 27.22 -3.05 2.21
CA TRP A 120 26.89 -4.48 2.17
C TRP A 120 25.54 -4.62 1.49
N PHE A 121 25.54 -5.19 0.28
CA PHE A 121 24.32 -5.44 -0.47
C PHE A 121 24.02 -6.93 -0.48
N GLN A 122 22.82 -7.32 -0.05
CA GLN A 122 22.27 -8.61 -0.43
C GLN A 122 21.86 -8.50 -1.89
N LEU A 123 22.46 -9.34 -2.75
CA LEU A 123 22.01 -9.50 -4.12
C LEU A 123 20.89 -10.53 -4.09
N LYS A 124 19.65 -10.05 -4.06
CA LYS A 124 18.52 -10.94 -4.28
C LYS A 124 18.32 -11.04 -5.77
N LYS A 125 18.54 -12.25 -6.28
CA LYS A 125 17.86 -12.62 -7.52
C LYS A 125 16.40 -12.43 -7.19
N GLU A 126 15.68 -11.62 -7.97
CA GLU A 126 14.25 -11.84 -7.97
C GLU A 126 14.11 -13.33 -8.33
N GLU A 127 13.68 -14.14 -7.35
CA GLU A 127 12.83 -15.25 -7.71
C GLU A 127 11.81 -14.56 -8.59
N LYS A 128 11.92 -14.81 -9.90
CA LYS A 128 10.76 -14.77 -10.74
C LYS A 128 9.74 -15.51 -9.89
N LYS A 129 8.84 -14.78 -9.20
CA LYS A 129 7.58 -15.37 -8.73
C LYS A 129 7.19 -16.28 -9.87
N GLU A 130 6.99 -17.57 -9.58
CA GLU A 130 6.98 -18.69 -10.52
C GLU A 130 6.00 -18.59 -11.71
N ASP A 131 5.54 -17.39 -12.07
CA ASP A 131 4.76 -17.02 -13.24
C ASP A 131 5.54 -16.26 -14.35
N LEU A 132 6.82 -15.91 -14.19
CA LEU A 132 7.61 -15.36 -15.32
C LEU A 132 8.27 -16.48 -16.14
N ILE A 133 7.41 -17.31 -16.75
CA ILE A 133 7.67 -17.93 -18.06
C ILE A 133 8.49 -16.90 -18.86
N GLU A 134 9.64 -17.26 -19.45
CA GLU A 134 10.22 -16.41 -20.52
C GLU A 134 9.07 -16.02 -21.43
N MET A 135 8.59 -14.78 -21.32
CA MET A 135 7.31 -14.40 -21.90
C MET A 135 7.55 -14.31 -23.39
N LYS A 136 7.41 -15.44 -24.06
CA LYS A 136 7.29 -15.47 -25.50
C LYS A 136 6.04 -14.67 -25.80
N ILE A 137 6.25 -13.43 -26.22
CA ILE A 137 5.17 -12.56 -26.69
C ILE A 137 4.53 -13.34 -27.83
N PRO A 138 3.22 -13.64 -27.78
CA PRO A 138 2.56 -14.36 -28.85
C PRO A 138 2.77 -13.65 -30.18
N GLU A 139 2.86 -14.41 -31.27
CA GLU A 139 3.06 -13.89 -32.62
C GLU A 139 1.80 -14.14 -33.46
N MET A 140 1.42 -13.16 -34.27
CA MET A 140 0.33 -13.28 -35.22
C MET A 140 0.72 -12.62 -36.55
N LYS A 141 0.51 -13.35 -37.65
CA LYS A 141 0.63 -12.80 -39.00
C LYS A 141 -0.75 -12.34 -39.45
N ILE A 142 -0.85 -11.12 -39.94
CA ILE A 142 -2.08 -10.54 -40.46
C ILE A 142 -1.82 -10.13 -41.89
N ASN A 143 -2.60 -10.68 -42.82
CA ASN A 143 -2.48 -10.37 -44.25
C ASN A 143 -3.18 -9.03 -44.57
N ALA A 144 -2.72 -7.94 -43.96
CA ALA A 144 -3.25 -6.60 -44.12
C ALA A 144 -2.14 -5.55 -44.03
N ALA A 145 -2.38 -4.39 -44.63
CA ALA A 145 -1.47 -3.24 -44.60
C ALA A 145 -1.58 -2.41 -43.30
N SER A 146 -2.55 -2.70 -42.44
CA SER A 146 -2.75 -1.96 -41.19
C SER A 146 -3.11 -2.87 -40.04
N CYS A 147 -2.57 -2.56 -38.87
CA CYS A 147 -2.89 -3.26 -37.63
C CYS A 147 -4.35 -3.07 -37.18
N SER A 148 -5.14 -2.19 -37.82
CA SER A 148 -6.58 -2.13 -37.56
C SER A 148 -7.30 -3.45 -37.81
N ALA A 149 -6.80 -4.25 -38.77
CA ALA A 149 -7.35 -5.55 -39.14
C ALA A 149 -7.33 -6.59 -38.01
N LEU A 150 -6.50 -6.39 -36.98
CA LEU A 150 -6.48 -7.22 -35.77
C LEU A 150 -7.84 -7.24 -35.04
N LEU A 151 -8.62 -6.16 -35.18
CA LEU A 151 -9.89 -5.98 -34.49
C LEU A 151 -11.10 -6.32 -35.37
N ASP A 152 -10.88 -6.77 -36.60
CA ASP A 152 -11.94 -7.22 -37.51
C ASP A 152 -12.40 -8.65 -37.16
N GLU A 153 -13.60 -9.03 -37.59
CA GLU A 153 -14.24 -10.31 -37.24
C GLU A 153 -13.39 -11.56 -37.57
N GLU A 154 -12.47 -11.46 -38.53
CA GLU A 154 -11.54 -12.54 -38.89
C GLU A 154 -10.48 -12.80 -37.81
N HIS A 155 -9.84 -11.76 -37.29
CA HIS A 155 -8.67 -11.87 -36.39
C HIS A 155 -9.04 -11.69 -34.91
N LYS A 156 -10.14 -10.98 -34.63
CA LYS A 156 -10.60 -10.65 -33.29
C LYS A 156 -10.73 -11.86 -32.36
N PRO A 157 -11.30 -13.01 -32.75
CA PRO A 157 -11.41 -14.17 -31.86
C PRO A 157 -10.05 -14.76 -31.44
N ALA A 158 -9.04 -14.68 -32.31
CA ALA A 158 -7.69 -15.11 -31.98
C ALA A 158 -7.00 -14.10 -31.04
N PHE A 159 -7.23 -12.81 -31.24
CA PHE A 159 -6.72 -11.77 -30.34
C PHE A 159 -7.36 -11.85 -28.94
N GLU A 160 -8.66 -12.12 -28.83
CA GLU A 160 -9.35 -12.34 -27.56
C GLU A 160 -8.73 -13.47 -26.72
N LYS A 161 -8.30 -14.57 -27.36
CA LYS A 161 -7.56 -15.66 -26.69
C LYS A 161 -6.20 -15.20 -26.16
N ILE A 162 -5.49 -14.35 -26.90
CA ILE A 162 -4.22 -13.76 -26.46
C ILE A 162 -4.46 -12.83 -25.27
N LEU A 163 -5.49 -11.98 -25.33
CA LEU A 163 -5.89 -11.09 -24.24
C LEU A 163 -6.26 -11.86 -22.96
N GLN A 164 -6.89 -13.04 -23.09
CA GLN A 164 -7.14 -13.92 -21.95
C GLN A 164 -5.86 -14.39 -21.25
N ALA A 165 -4.82 -14.75 -22.00
CA ALA A 165 -3.53 -15.10 -21.42
C ALA A 165 -2.85 -13.86 -20.79
N TYR A 166 -2.92 -12.72 -21.48
CA TYR A 166 -2.33 -11.45 -21.04
C TYR A 166 -2.96 -10.91 -19.74
N ALA A 167 -4.31 -10.90 -19.63
CA ALA A 167 -5.02 -10.40 -18.47
C ALA A 167 -4.62 -11.12 -17.17
N LYS A 168 -4.41 -12.45 -17.22
CA LYS A 168 -3.98 -13.24 -16.06
C LYS A 168 -2.61 -12.81 -15.51
N LYS A 169 -1.74 -12.29 -16.39
CA LYS A 169 -0.40 -11.81 -16.04
C LYS A 169 -0.42 -10.41 -15.43
N CYS A 170 -1.43 -9.61 -15.78
CA CYS A 170 -1.56 -8.24 -15.32
C CYS A 170 -1.81 -8.16 -13.81
N ARG A 171 -1.19 -7.18 -13.12
CA ARG A 171 -1.41 -6.96 -11.69
C ARG A 171 -2.82 -6.43 -11.40
N TRP A 172 -3.34 -5.57 -12.27
CA TRP A 172 -4.67 -4.96 -12.18
C TRP A 172 -5.85 -5.94 -12.38
N PHE A 173 -5.57 -7.18 -12.79
CA PHE A 173 -6.63 -8.18 -12.98
C PHE A 173 -6.96 -8.88 -11.66
N GLY A 174 -8.14 -8.59 -11.09
CA GLY A 174 -8.59 -9.14 -9.82
C GLY A 174 -9.10 -10.59 -9.88
N GLY A 175 -9.35 -11.13 -11.08
CA GLY A 175 -9.96 -12.44 -11.29
C GLY A 175 -9.02 -13.66 -11.21
N LYS A 176 -7.77 -13.51 -10.74
CA LYS A 176 -6.74 -14.58 -10.81
C LYS A 176 -7.12 -15.89 -10.11
N GLY A 177 -7.89 -15.81 -9.02
CA GLY A 177 -8.37 -16.99 -8.28
C GLY A 177 -9.64 -17.62 -8.85
N ARG A 178 -10.24 -17.05 -9.91
CA ARG A 178 -11.53 -17.50 -10.45
C ARG A 178 -11.35 -18.32 -11.71
N LYS A 179 -12.21 -19.34 -11.89
CA LYS A 179 -12.24 -20.12 -13.13
C LYS A 179 -12.84 -19.29 -14.25
N PHE A 180 -12.01 -19.06 -15.26
CA PHE A 180 -12.29 -18.21 -16.41
C PHE A 180 -13.06 -18.99 -17.49
N ARG A 181 -14.10 -18.37 -18.07
CA ARG A 181 -14.84 -18.96 -19.20
C ARG A 181 -14.43 -18.34 -20.52
N GLU A 182 -14.52 -17.03 -20.66
CA GLU A 182 -14.32 -16.33 -21.94
C GLU A 182 -14.02 -14.83 -21.73
N ILE A 183 -13.18 -14.23 -22.59
CA ILE A 183 -13.04 -12.77 -22.77
C ILE A 183 -13.61 -12.41 -24.13
N LYS A 184 -14.39 -11.32 -24.19
CA LYS A 184 -14.81 -10.71 -25.45
C LYS A 184 -14.48 -9.23 -25.47
N ILE A 185 -13.98 -8.74 -26.60
CA ILE A 185 -13.91 -7.31 -26.88
C ILE A 185 -15.33 -6.85 -27.22
N SER A 186 -15.99 -6.26 -26.23
CA SER A 186 -17.37 -5.80 -26.36
C SER A 186 -17.45 -4.48 -27.12
N HIS A 187 -16.51 -3.57 -26.90
CA HIS A 187 -16.46 -2.26 -27.55
C HIS A 187 -15.03 -1.80 -27.81
N ILE A 188 -14.85 -0.97 -28.83
CA ILE A 188 -13.57 -0.38 -29.22
C ILE A 188 -13.80 1.12 -29.37
N MET A 189 -13.03 1.92 -28.63
CA MET A 189 -13.10 3.38 -28.69
C MET A 189 -11.73 3.95 -29.07
N PRO A 190 -11.57 4.63 -30.23
CA PRO A 190 -10.33 5.34 -30.54
C PRO A 190 -10.14 6.49 -29.54
N VAL A 191 -8.92 6.71 -29.03
CA VAL A 191 -8.64 7.76 -28.04
C VAL A 191 -8.66 9.16 -28.65
N SER A 192 -8.36 9.29 -29.94
CA SER A 192 -8.38 10.56 -30.66
C SER A 192 -8.91 10.38 -32.09
N SER A 193 -9.04 11.48 -32.84
CA SER A 193 -9.42 11.44 -34.26
C SER A 193 -8.22 11.26 -35.20
N LYS A 194 -7.01 11.10 -34.65
CA LYS A 194 -5.79 10.89 -35.43
C LYS A 194 -5.79 9.49 -36.04
N GLU A 195 -5.18 9.37 -37.22
CA GLU A 195 -4.93 8.08 -37.85
C GLU A 195 -3.96 7.27 -36.98
N ASN A 196 -4.17 5.95 -36.88
CA ASN A 196 -3.39 5.04 -36.03
C ASN A 196 -3.34 5.38 -34.53
N CYS A 197 -4.28 6.19 -34.01
CA CYS A 197 -4.34 6.44 -32.57
C CYS A 197 -4.61 5.16 -31.77
N ALA A 198 -4.15 5.17 -30.52
CA ALA A 198 -4.43 4.13 -29.54
C ALA A 198 -5.94 3.93 -29.36
N LYS A 199 -6.33 2.69 -29.07
CA LYS A 199 -7.73 2.27 -28.92
C LYS A 199 -7.96 1.76 -27.50
N ILE A 200 -9.03 2.23 -26.88
CA ILE A 200 -9.53 1.72 -25.60
C ILE A 200 -10.44 0.53 -25.89
N LEU A 201 -10.00 -0.66 -25.49
CA LEU A 201 -10.80 -1.89 -25.58
C LEU A 201 -11.60 -2.07 -24.29
N PHE A 202 -12.89 -2.35 -24.44
CA PHE A 202 -13.74 -2.83 -23.34
C PHE A 202 -13.82 -4.35 -23.44
N LEU A 203 -13.35 -5.03 -22.39
CA LEU A 203 -13.23 -6.48 -22.30
C LEU A 203 -14.28 -7.01 -21.33
N ASP A 204 -15.29 -7.71 -21.85
CA ASP A 204 -16.28 -8.41 -21.05
C ASP A 204 -15.73 -9.80 -20.70
N ILE A 205 -15.48 -10.03 -19.41
CA ILE A 205 -14.89 -11.25 -18.88
C ILE A 205 -15.98 -12.06 -18.19
N SER A 206 -16.20 -13.29 -18.63
CA SER A 206 -17.17 -14.21 -18.00
C SER A 206 -16.47 -15.28 -17.18
N TYR A 207 -17.01 -15.56 -15.99
CA TYR A 207 -16.50 -16.55 -15.06
C TYR A 207 -17.43 -17.78 -14.98
N SER A 208 -16.89 -18.91 -14.50
CA SER A 208 -17.67 -20.15 -14.37
C SER A 208 -18.81 -20.07 -13.33
N ASP A 209 -18.74 -19.10 -12.41
CA ASP A 209 -19.80 -18.81 -11.43
C ASP A 209 -20.97 -17.99 -12.00
N GLY A 210 -20.91 -17.65 -13.30
CA GLY A 210 -21.97 -16.93 -14.01
C GLY A 210 -21.90 -15.42 -13.88
N GLN A 211 -20.96 -14.86 -13.11
CA GLN A 211 -20.73 -13.42 -13.08
C GLN A 211 -19.88 -12.97 -14.28
N PHE A 212 -19.96 -11.68 -14.58
CA PHE A 212 -19.10 -11.03 -15.57
C PHE A 212 -18.52 -9.74 -15.02
N GLU A 213 -17.36 -9.35 -15.53
CA GLU A 213 -16.67 -8.10 -15.20
C GLU A 213 -16.27 -7.39 -16.49
N THR A 214 -16.33 -6.06 -16.50
CA THR A 214 -15.87 -5.25 -17.63
C THR A 214 -14.52 -4.64 -17.28
N TYR A 215 -13.50 -4.92 -18.10
CA TYR A 215 -12.18 -4.30 -17.99
C TYR A 215 -11.90 -3.36 -19.15
N VAL A 216 -11.03 -2.39 -18.91
CA VAL A 216 -10.54 -1.44 -19.89
C VAL A 216 -9.05 -1.69 -20.14
N LEU A 217 -8.72 -1.88 -21.42
CA LEU A 217 -7.35 -2.05 -21.88
C LEU A 217 -7.08 -1.11 -23.06
N PRO A 218 -6.34 -0.01 -22.86
CA PRO A 218 -5.77 0.76 -23.95
C PRO A 218 -4.74 -0.07 -24.70
N VAL A 219 -4.83 -0.12 -26.03
CA VAL A 219 -3.87 -0.81 -26.89
C VAL A 219 -3.42 0.11 -28.02
N THR A 220 -2.17 -0.02 -28.41
CA THR A 220 -1.57 0.73 -29.52
C THR A 220 -0.60 -0.19 -30.27
N TYR A 221 -0.41 0.07 -31.57
CA TYR A 221 0.58 -0.61 -32.38
C TYR A 221 1.83 0.26 -32.45
N ILE A 222 2.99 -0.33 -32.18
CA ILE A 222 4.29 0.35 -32.28
C ILE A 222 5.18 -0.47 -33.19
N GLU A 223 5.86 0.19 -34.11
CA GLU A 223 6.88 -0.44 -34.95
C GLU A 223 7.98 -1.08 -34.08
N GLU A 224 8.54 -2.19 -34.54
CA GLU A 224 9.49 -3.00 -33.76
C GLU A 224 10.67 -2.17 -33.21
N LYS A 225 11.19 -1.23 -34.01
CA LYS A 225 12.31 -0.35 -33.65
C LYS A 225 12.01 0.56 -32.46
N ASP A 226 10.76 1.04 -32.34
CA ASP A 226 10.33 2.01 -31.33
C ASP A 226 9.79 1.29 -30.07
N ALA A 227 9.43 0.01 -30.20
CA ALA A 227 8.93 -0.80 -29.10
C ALA A 227 10.05 -1.30 -28.14
N VAL A 228 11.30 -1.35 -28.61
CA VAL A 228 12.43 -1.95 -27.86
C VAL A 228 12.59 -1.32 -26.47
N ASP A 229 12.64 0.01 -26.39
CA ASP A 229 12.87 0.70 -25.12
C ASP A 229 11.68 0.56 -24.17
N ILE A 230 10.45 0.67 -24.69
CA ILE A 230 9.23 0.53 -23.90
C ILE A 230 9.13 -0.87 -23.28
N ILE A 231 9.40 -1.91 -24.07
CA ILE A 231 9.34 -3.31 -23.62
C ILE A 231 10.50 -3.62 -22.67
N LYS A 232 11.69 -3.06 -22.92
CA LYS A 232 12.84 -3.23 -22.03
C LYS A 232 12.58 -2.64 -20.65
N GLU A 233 11.96 -1.46 -20.57
CA GLU A 233 11.61 -0.82 -19.30
C GLU A 233 10.38 -1.45 -18.65
N ASN A 234 9.42 -1.90 -19.47
CA ASN A 234 8.14 -2.44 -19.03
C ASN A 234 7.81 -3.74 -19.78
N PRO A 235 8.42 -4.89 -19.43
CA PRO A 235 8.24 -6.13 -20.19
C PRO A 235 6.79 -6.62 -20.24
N ASN A 236 6.02 -6.35 -19.18
CA ASN A 236 4.60 -6.68 -19.10
C ASN A 236 3.70 -5.78 -19.95
N SER A 237 4.24 -4.76 -20.64
CA SER A 237 3.46 -3.93 -21.56
C SER A 237 3.16 -4.63 -22.88
N ALA A 238 3.99 -5.59 -23.30
CA ALA A 238 3.84 -6.27 -24.59
C ALA A 238 2.70 -7.31 -24.56
N ILE A 239 1.81 -7.23 -25.54
CA ILE A 239 0.63 -8.10 -25.66
C ILE A 239 0.81 -9.10 -26.80
N LEU A 240 1.25 -8.64 -27.98
CA LEU A 240 1.28 -9.43 -29.21
C LEU A 240 2.30 -8.85 -30.20
N ASN A 241 3.17 -9.70 -30.76
CA ASN A 241 3.99 -9.39 -31.93
C ASN A 241 3.14 -9.59 -33.19
N VAL A 242 3.09 -8.57 -34.05
CA VAL A 242 2.29 -8.58 -35.27
C VAL A 242 3.20 -8.42 -36.49
N GLU A 243 3.09 -9.36 -37.42
CA GLU A 243 3.69 -9.25 -38.76
C GLU A 243 2.60 -8.87 -39.76
N LEU A 244 2.68 -7.66 -40.28
CA LEU A 244 1.83 -7.13 -41.35
C LEU A 244 2.49 -7.39 -42.71
N LEU A 245 1.84 -6.97 -43.80
CA LEU A 245 2.36 -7.17 -45.17
C LEU A 245 3.77 -6.58 -45.38
N ASP A 246 3.98 -5.34 -44.92
CA ASP A 246 5.20 -4.57 -45.20
C ASP A 246 6.00 -4.22 -43.94
N GLU A 247 5.48 -4.51 -42.74
CA GLU A 247 6.05 -4.05 -41.48
C GLU A 247 5.85 -5.04 -40.31
N LYS A 248 6.72 -4.95 -39.31
CA LYS A 248 6.64 -5.69 -38.06
C LYS A 248 6.54 -4.73 -36.89
N GLY A 249 5.70 -5.09 -35.93
CA GLY A 249 5.55 -4.29 -34.73
C GLY A 249 4.93 -5.08 -33.60
N VAL A 250 4.63 -4.37 -32.53
CA VAL A 250 4.14 -4.95 -31.28
C VAL A 250 2.89 -4.18 -30.85
N ILE A 251 1.84 -4.93 -30.49
CA ILE A 251 0.73 -4.40 -29.72
C ILE A 251 1.14 -4.34 -28.26
N ILE A 252 1.08 -3.15 -27.69
CA ILE A 252 1.37 -2.94 -26.28
C ILE A 252 0.17 -2.34 -25.54
N ASP A 253 0.18 -2.40 -24.21
CA ASP A 253 -0.67 -1.60 -23.36
C ASP A 253 -0.30 -0.12 -23.51
N ALA A 254 -1.22 0.66 -24.11
CA ALA A 254 -0.92 2.00 -24.57
C ALA A 254 -0.58 2.97 -23.43
N VAL A 255 -0.89 2.65 -22.16
CA VAL A 255 -0.50 3.51 -21.03
C VAL A 255 1.01 3.78 -20.97
N TYR A 256 1.83 2.88 -21.50
CA TYR A 256 3.28 3.02 -21.56
C TYR A 256 3.77 3.85 -22.77
N GLU A 257 2.90 4.13 -23.74
CA GLU A 257 3.20 5.02 -24.87
C GLU A 257 2.96 6.50 -24.49
N ALA A 258 3.95 7.37 -24.73
CA ALA A 258 3.84 8.80 -24.42
C ALA A 258 2.69 9.50 -25.17
N GLN A 259 2.45 9.13 -26.43
CA GLN A 259 1.39 9.74 -27.25
C GLN A 259 -0.01 9.39 -26.74
N PHE A 260 -0.24 8.14 -26.31
CA PHE A 260 -1.50 7.77 -25.66
C PHE A 260 -1.72 8.58 -24.37
N ARG A 261 -0.70 8.73 -23.51
CA ARG A 261 -0.84 9.54 -22.28
C ARG A 261 -1.23 10.98 -22.59
N ALA A 262 -0.60 11.59 -23.60
CA ALA A 262 -0.97 12.93 -24.07
C ALA A 262 -2.42 13.00 -24.57
N ASP A 263 -2.83 12.05 -25.42
CA ASP A 263 -4.20 12.03 -25.97
C ASP A 263 -5.24 11.74 -24.87
N PHE A 264 -4.92 10.86 -23.90
CA PHE A 264 -5.80 10.54 -22.77
C PHE A 264 -5.99 11.72 -21.83
N LEU A 265 -4.92 12.47 -21.51
CA LEU A 265 -5.02 13.71 -20.73
C LEU A 265 -5.95 14.73 -21.41
N ASN A 266 -5.82 14.88 -22.73
CA ASN A 266 -6.64 15.81 -23.51
C ASN A 266 -8.14 15.46 -23.49
N LEU A 267 -8.52 14.21 -23.23
CA LEU A 267 -9.93 13.82 -23.08
C LEU A 267 -10.62 14.56 -21.93
N PHE A 268 -9.92 14.79 -20.81
CA PHE A 268 -10.48 15.48 -19.65
C PHE A 268 -10.79 16.95 -19.95
N GLY A 269 -10.03 17.59 -20.86
CA GLY A 269 -10.24 18.98 -21.27
C GLY A 269 -11.19 19.19 -22.45
N SER A 270 -11.59 18.11 -23.13
CA SER A 270 -12.50 18.18 -24.27
C SER A 270 -13.88 18.68 -23.83
N ARG A 271 -14.53 19.53 -24.63
CA ARG A 271 -15.97 19.85 -24.45
C ARG A 271 -16.88 18.92 -25.26
N LYS A 272 -16.29 18.08 -26.11
CA LYS A 272 -17.03 17.17 -26.99
C LYS A 272 -17.12 15.80 -26.34
N LYS A 273 -18.34 15.25 -26.29
CA LYS A 273 -18.52 13.83 -25.97
C LYS A 273 -17.95 12.96 -27.09
N MET A 274 -17.29 11.87 -26.71
CA MET A 274 -16.88 10.84 -27.65
C MET A 274 -17.95 9.76 -27.66
N LYS A 275 -18.40 9.36 -28.86
CA LYS A 275 -19.42 8.34 -29.03
C LYS A 275 -19.01 7.37 -30.11
N LYS A 276 -19.07 6.07 -29.78
CA LYS A 276 -18.92 4.97 -30.73
C LYS A 276 -19.87 3.87 -30.32
N SER A 277 -20.67 3.39 -31.28
CA SER A 277 -21.75 2.43 -31.02
C SER A 277 -22.71 2.94 -29.92
N ASP A 278 -22.96 2.17 -28.88
CA ASP A 278 -23.78 2.53 -27.73
C ASP A 278 -22.98 3.02 -26.51
N ILE A 279 -21.66 3.21 -26.65
CA ILE A 279 -20.78 3.77 -25.61
C ILE A 279 -20.54 5.26 -25.86
N GLU A 280 -20.69 6.05 -24.80
CA GLU A 280 -20.36 7.48 -24.78
C GLU A 280 -19.39 7.77 -23.62
N ILE A 281 -18.33 8.51 -23.90
CA ILE A 281 -17.40 9.06 -22.88
C ILE A 281 -17.63 10.57 -22.82
N LEU A 282 -17.97 11.05 -21.64
CA LEU A 282 -18.26 12.45 -21.38
C LEU A 282 -17.33 12.98 -20.28
N PRO A 283 -16.47 13.96 -20.57
CA PRO A 283 -15.71 14.65 -19.53
C PRO A 283 -16.66 15.46 -18.65
N LYS A 284 -16.44 15.36 -17.33
CA LYS A 284 -17.07 16.16 -16.30
C LYS A 284 -15.97 16.94 -15.58
N CYS A 285 -15.89 18.24 -15.87
CA CYS A 285 -14.90 19.13 -15.26
C CYS A 285 -15.43 19.68 -13.93
N GLY A 286 -14.55 19.79 -12.94
CA GLY A 286 -14.81 20.43 -11.67
C GLY A 286 -14.66 21.95 -11.72
N GLN A 287 -15.05 22.62 -10.64
CA GLN A 287 -15.10 24.10 -10.57
C GLN A 287 -13.73 24.77 -10.72
N LYS A 288 -12.67 24.15 -10.18
CA LYS A 288 -11.30 24.68 -10.24
C LYS A 288 -10.57 24.31 -11.55
N PHE A 289 -11.18 23.51 -12.42
CA PHE A 289 -10.57 23.12 -13.69
C PHE A 289 -10.56 24.26 -14.70
N SER A 290 -9.43 24.46 -15.36
CA SER A 290 -9.28 25.38 -16.48
C SER A 290 -8.61 24.67 -17.65
N GLN A 291 -9.18 24.81 -18.86
CA GLN A 291 -8.55 24.28 -20.08
C GLN A 291 -7.12 24.81 -20.30
N LYS A 292 -6.77 25.98 -19.74
CA LYS A 292 -5.40 26.50 -19.81
C LYS A 292 -4.39 25.59 -19.11
N MET A 293 -4.81 24.82 -18.10
CA MET A 293 -3.97 23.84 -17.40
C MET A 293 -3.45 22.73 -18.33
N LEU A 294 -4.10 22.54 -19.49
CA LEU A 294 -3.72 21.55 -20.49
C LEU A 294 -3.11 22.15 -21.77
N LYS A 295 -3.19 23.48 -21.96
CA LYS A 295 -2.90 24.13 -23.26
C LYS A 295 -1.42 24.22 -23.62
N ASP A 296 -0.51 24.05 -22.66
CA ASP A 296 0.93 24.20 -22.87
C ASP A 296 1.67 22.86 -23.05
N MET A 297 0.95 21.74 -23.22
CA MET A 297 1.52 20.39 -23.23
C MET A 297 1.13 19.61 -24.50
N THR A 298 1.96 19.66 -25.55
CA THR A 298 1.79 18.81 -26.77
C THR A 298 2.04 17.33 -26.46
N ILE A 299 3.11 17.03 -25.72
CA ILE A 299 3.36 15.74 -25.06
C ILE A 299 3.88 16.06 -23.65
N PRO A 300 3.06 15.95 -22.60
CA PRO A 300 3.51 16.22 -21.24
C PRO A 300 4.54 15.18 -20.81
N GLU A 301 5.57 15.64 -20.09
CA GLU A 301 6.39 14.74 -19.28
C GLU A 301 5.47 13.94 -18.37
N SER A 302 5.51 12.62 -18.47
CA SER A 302 4.55 11.76 -17.79
C SER A 302 5.11 10.40 -17.45
N THR A 303 4.78 9.93 -16.26
CA THR A 303 5.30 8.69 -15.68
C THR A 303 4.16 7.84 -15.16
N VAL A 304 4.17 6.55 -15.51
CA VAL A 304 3.24 5.56 -14.97
C VAL A 304 3.76 5.08 -13.63
N MET A 305 2.93 5.16 -12.59
CA MET A 305 3.31 4.73 -11.25
C MET A 305 3.28 3.21 -11.12
N LYS A 306 4.30 2.64 -10.46
CA LYS A 306 4.46 1.18 -10.30
C LYS A 306 3.66 0.58 -9.12
N ALA A 307 3.06 1.41 -8.27
CA ALA A 307 2.60 1.05 -6.93
C ALA A 307 1.16 0.48 -6.84
N GLU A 308 0.29 0.69 -7.82
CA GLU A 308 -1.15 0.40 -7.66
C GLU A 308 -1.59 -0.99 -8.17
N GLN A 309 -2.56 -1.57 -7.46
CA GLN A 309 -3.01 -2.96 -7.67
C GLN A 309 -4.30 -3.11 -8.49
N SER A 310 -5.16 -2.11 -8.60
CA SER A 310 -6.46 -2.20 -9.32
C SER A 310 -6.57 -1.25 -10.50
N ASN A 311 -5.79 -0.16 -10.52
CA ASN A 311 -5.85 0.91 -11.51
C ASN A 311 -4.49 1.17 -12.14
N THR A 312 -4.44 2.10 -13.08
CA THR A 312 -3.19 2.65 -13.59
C THR A 312 -3.14 4.14 -13.32
N SER A 313 -2.17 4.56 -12.51
CA SER A 313 -1.94 5.97 -12.16
C SER A 313 -0.82 6.57 -12.99
N ILE A 314 -1.06 7.78 -13.48
CA ILE A 314 -0.19 8.53 -14.36
C ILE A 314 0.02 9.91 -13.74
N VAL A 315 1.28 10.25 -13.50
CA VAL A 315 1.68 11.60 -13.08
C VAL A 315 2.09 12.38 -14.33
N TYR A 316 1.58 13.61 -14.49
CA TYR A 316 1.94 14.53 -15.56
C TYR A 316 2.75 15.69 -14.98
N GLY A 317 4.07 15.62 -15.18
CA GLY A 317 5.07 16.50 -14.59
C GLY A 317 4.93 16.55 -13.07
N THR A 318 4.73 17.75 -12.54
CA THR A 318 4.46 17.97 -11.10
C THR A 318 3.11 18.65 -10.88
N THR A 319 2.18 18.46 -11.81
CA THR A 319 0.95 19.28 -11.89
C THR A 319 -0.32 18.47 -11.74
N HIS A 320 -0.41 17.32 -12.41
CA HIS A 320 -1.63 16.53 -12.45
C HIS A 320 -1.34 15.07 -12.11
N PHE A 321 -2.30 14.47 -11.41
CA PHE A 321 -2.36 13.05 -11.14
C PHE A 321 -3.64 12.49 -11.78
N VAL A 322 -3.50 11.44 -12.57
CA VAL A 322 -4.63 10.83 -13.30
C VAL A 322 -4.69 9.34 -13.02
N LYS A 323 -5.85 8.87 -12.56
CA LYS A 323 -6.18 7.45 -12.47
C LYS A 323 -6.97 7.01 -13.70
N LEU A 324 -6.51 5.96 -14.36
CA LEU A 324 -7.29 5.16 -15.32
C LEU A 324 -7.83 3.93 -14.58
N PHE A 325 -9.16 3.83 -14.47
CA PHE A 325 -9.81 2.69 -13.84
C PHE A 325 -9.78 1.48 -14.79
N ARG A 326 -9.11 0.39 -14.39
CA ARG A 326 -8.97 -0.81 -15.23
C ARG A 326 -10.19 -1.71 -15.18
N ARG A 327 -10.89 -1.76 -14.05
CA ARG A 327 -12.19 -2.45 -13.92
C ARG A 327 -13.30 -1.40 -13.85
N ILE A 328 -14.31 -1.54 -14.68
CA ILE A 328 -15.48 -0.66 -14.68
C ILE A 328 -16.59 -1.33 -13.89
N ASP A 329 -16.82 -0.83 -12.68
CA ASP A 329 -17.97 -1.21 -11.86
C ASP A 329 -19.19 -0.38 -12.27
N GLU A 330 -20.37 -1.01 -12.34
CA GLU A 330 -21.60 -0.30 -12.66
C GLU A 330 -22.02 0.66 -11.55
N GLY A 331 -22.00 1.96 -11.83
CA GLY A 331 -22.45 3.01 -10.92
C GLY A 331 -21.38 4.06 -10.58
N VAL A 332 -21.67 4.84 -9.53
CA VAL A 332 -20.84 6.00 -9.15
C VAL A 332 -19.58 5.52 -8.42
N ASN A 333 -18.41 5.91 -8.92
CA ASN A 333 -17.14 5.60 -8.27
C ASN A 333 -16.96 6.46 -6.98
N PRO A 334 -16.73 5.84 -5.80
CA PRO A 334 -16.56 6.55 -4.54
C PRO A 334 -15.41 7.55 -4.51
N ASP A 335 -14.28 7.26 -5.17
CA ASP A 335 -13.10 8.13 -5.19
C ASP A 335 -13.42 9.45 -5.91
N VAL A 336 -14.11 9.34 -7.05
CA VAL A 336 -14.62 10.49 -7.80
C VAL A 336 -15.67 11.24 -7.00
N GLU A 337 -16.64 10.52 -6.41
CA GLU A 337 -17.78 11.12 -5.72
C GLU A 337 -17.38 11.88 -4.46
N ILE A 338 -16.52 11.28 -3.63
CA ILE A 338 -16.05 11.86 -2.38
C ILE A 338 -15.01 12.94 -2.68
N GLY A 339 -14.08 12.71 -3.61
CA GLY A 339 -13.10 13.71 -4.02
C GLY A 339 -13.74 14.97 -4.59
N GLU A 340 -14.75 14.83 -5.44
CA GLU A 340 -15.54 15.95 -5.95
C GLU A 340 -16.28 16.67 -4.81
N PHE A 341 -16.98 15.93 -3.94
CA PHE A 341 -17.72 16.54 -2.83
C PHE A 341 -16.80 17.33 -1.88
N LEU A 342 -15.69 16.74 -1.45
CA LEU A 342 -14.74 17.39 -0.56
C LEU A 342 -14.11 18.64 -1.21
N GLY A 343 -13.66 18.52 -2.47
CA GLY A 343 -12.96 19.59 -3.17
C GLY A 343 -13.85 20.72 -3.69
N GLU A 344 -15.17 20.55 -3.73
CA GLU A 344 -16.10 21.54 -4.30
C GLU A 344 -17.17 22.05 -3.33
N GLU A 345 -17.59 21.23 -2.36
CA GLU A 345 -18.71 21.55 -1.46
C GLU A 345 -18.28 21.71 0.01
N THR A 346 -16.99 21.54 0.31
CA THR A 346 -16.47 21.62 1.70
C THR A 346 -15.21 22.49 1.79
N GLU A 347 -14.81 22.82 3.02
CA GLU A 347 -13.57 23.55 3.33
C GLU A 347 -12.39 22.60 3.64
N PHE A 348 -12.53 21.29 3.39
CA PHE A 348 -11.46 20.34 3.66
C PHE A 348 -10.38 20.39 2.56
N GLU A 349 -9.21 20.90 2.90
CA GLU A 349 -8.10 21.12 1.95
C GLU A 349 -7.09 19.96 1.89
N ASN A 350 -7.10 19.05 2.88
CA ASN A 350 -6.11 17.97 3.00
C ASN A 350 -6.48 16.72 2.16
N THR A 351 -6.90 16.93 0.91
CA THR A 351 -7.13 15.91 -0.12
C THR A 351 -6.72 16.49 -1.47
N PRO A 352 -6.24 15.69 -2.45
CA PRO A 352 -5.97 16.20 -3.79
C PRO A 352 -7.23 16.83 -4.39
N GLN A 353 -7.08 18.03 -4.92
CA GLN A 353 -8.19 18.76 -5.51
C GLN A 353 -8.74 18.01 -6.72
N PHE A 354 -10.05 17.74 -6.71
CA PHE A 354 -10.76 17.23 -7.88
C PHE A 354 -10.70 18.25 -9.03
N LEU A 355 -10.26 17.79 -10.21
CA LEU A 355 -10.19 18.60 -11.42
C LEU A 355 -11.17 18.11 -12.48
N ALA A 356 -11.19 16.83 -12.81
CA ALA A 356 -12.11 16.29 -13.81
C ALA A 356 -12.29 14.77 -13.69
N SER A 357 -13.33 14.24 -14.32
CA SER A 357 -13.53 12.80 -14.51
C SER A 357 -14.04 12.50 -15.92
N LEU A 358 -13.85 11.26 -16.37
CA LEU A 358 -14.38 10.74 -17.64
C LEU A 358 -15.56 9.81 -17.35
N SER A 359 -16.78 10.33 -17.43
CA SER A 359 -18.00 9.54 -17.22
C SER A 359 -18.29 8.65 -18.43
N LEU A 360 -18.64 7.40 -18.17
CA LEU A 360 -18.98 6.40 -19.17
C LEU A 360 -20.49 6.16 -19.19
N PHE A 361 -21.10 6.24 -20.36
CA PHE A 361 -22.51 5.94 -20.58
C PHE A 361 -22.64 4.77 -21.57
N LYS A 362 -23.57 3.85 -21.30
CA LYS A 362 -23.94 2.73 -22.18
C LYS A 362 -25.43 2.80 -22.48
N LYS A 363 -25.79 2.82 -23.77
CA LYS A 363 -27.19 3.00 -24.24
C LYS A 363 -27.88 4.23 -23.62
N GLY A 364 -27.13 5.32 -23.45
CA GLY A 364 -27.61 6.58 -22.87
C GLY A 364 -27.79 6.58 -21.34
N LYS A 365 -27.47 5.48 -20.65
CA LYS A 365 -27.48 5.41 -19.17
C LYS A 365 -26.07 5.49 -18.62
N PHE A 366 -25.90 6.16 -17.49
CA PHE A 366 -24.63 6.20 -16.78
C PHE A 366 -24.22 4.77 -16.40
N HIS A 367 -23.01 4.39 -16.77
CA HIS A 367 -22.46 3.04 -16.58
C HIS A 367 -21.33 3.07 -15.55
N GLY A 368 -20.43 4.04 -15.59
CA GLY A 368 -19.33 4.13 -14.63
C GLY A 368 -18.41 5.31 -14.91
N VAL A 369 -17.18 5.25 -14.37
CA VAL A 369 -16.14 6.26 -14.62
C VAL A 369 -14.91 5.56 -15.20
N LEU A 370 -14.39 6.10 -16.31
CA LEU A 370 -13.20 5.61 -16.99
C LEU A 370 -11.92 6.16 -16.38
N GLY A 371 -11.93 7.41 -15.92
CA GLY A 371 -10.77 8.01 -15.28
C GLY A 371 -11.10 9.22 -14.41
N LEU A 372 -10.17 9.51 -13.51
CA LEU A 372 -10.20 10.60 -12.54
C LEU A 372 -8.93 11.44 -12.71
N MET A 373 -9.07 12.77 -12.69
CA MET A 373 -7.97 13.74 -12.74
C MET A 373 -8.04 14.63 -11.49
N GLN A 374 -6.91 14.73 -10.80
CA GLN A 374 -6.71 15.53 -9.60
C GLN A 374 -5.42 16.35 -9.71
N GLU A 375 -5.28 17.37 -8.87
CA GLU A 375 -3.99 18.05 -8.69
C GLU A 375 -2.95 17.08 -8.13
N PHE A 376 -1.71 17.21 -8.61
CA PHE A 376 -0.59 16.45 -8.06
C PHE A 376 -0.17 17.03 -6.71
N THR A 377 -0.13 16.18 -5.68
CA THR A 377 0.36 16.55 -4.35
C THR A 377 1.85 16.25 -4.23
N ALA A 378 2.69 17.28 -4.16
CA ALA A 378 4.11 17.11 -3.83
C ALA A 378 4.26 16.53 -2.41
N ASN A 379 4.96 15.39 -2.30
CA ASN A 379 5.06 14.62 -1.07
C ASN A 379 6.43 13.93 -0.96
N GLN A 380 6.75 13.45 0.24
CA GLN A 380 7.98 12.71 0.58
C GLN A 380 7.70 11.20 0.78
N GLY A 381 6.63 10.68 0.18
CA GLY A 381 6.13 9.32 0.40
C GLY A 381 4.79 9.30 1.14
N ASN A 382 4.39 8.09 1.55
CA ASN A 382 3.19 7.88 2.34
C ASN A 382 3.51 7.90 3.85
N ALA A 383 2.48 8.00 4.68
CA ALA A 383 2.63 8.03 6.14
C ALA A 383 3.06 6.67 6.71
N TRP A 384 2.93 5.58 5.95
CA TRP A 384 3.40 4.26 6.34
C TRP A 384 4.92 4.19 6.34
N ASP A 385 5.57 4.60 5.25
CA ASP A 385 7.03 4.64 5.12
C ASP A 385 7.64 5.58 6.16
N PHE A 386 7.07 6.79 6.30
CA PHE A 386 7.46 7.74 7.35
C PHE A 386 7.36 7.14 8.76
N THR A 387 6.29 6.40 9.05
CA THR A 387 6.10 5.75 10.35
C THR A 387 7.11 4.62 10.58
N LEU A 388 7.43 3.83 9.56
CA LEU A 388 8.44 2.77 9.69
C LEU A 388 9.84 3.34 9.97
N ASP A 389 10.20 4.45 9.34
CA ASP A 389 11.47 5.14 9.59
C ASP A 389 11.57 5.63 11.03
N GLU A 390 10.51 6.25 11.57
CA GLU A 390 10.49 6.71 12.96
C GLU A 390 10.46 5.56 13.97
N LEU A 391 9.75 4.47 13.66
CA LEU A 391 9.77 3.25 14.46
C LEU A 391 11.17 2.62 14.51
N SER A 392 11.90 2.62 13.40
CA SER A 392 13.28 2.12 13.38
C SER A 392 14.15 2.89 14.38
N LYS A 393 14.05 4.23 14.39
CA LYS A 393 14.78 5.09 15.35
C LYS A 393 14.33 4.82 16.79
N TYR A 394 13.03 4.67 17.01
CA TYR A 394 12.47 4.35 18.33
C TYR A 394 13.05 3.04 18.89
N TYR A 395 13.07 1.97 18.09
CA TYR A 395 13.61 0.68 18.54
C TYR A 395 15.12 0.71 18.76
N GLU A 396 15.87 1.45 17.95
CA GLU A 396 17.31 1.67 18.19
C GLU A 396 17.55 2.33 19.56
N LYS A 397 16.78 3.36 19.90
CA LYS A 397 16.85 4.03 21.21
C LYS A 397 16.46 3.13 22.37
N VAL A 398 15.41 2.34 22.22
CA VAL A 398 14.99 1.37 23.24
C VAL A 398 16.10 0.35 23.49
N LEU A 399 16.73 -0.18 22.44
CA LEU A 399 17.84 -1.12 22.56
C LEU A 399 19.08 -0.49 23.20
N ALA A 400 19.33 0.81 22.95
CA ALA A 400 20.40 1.59 23.58
C ALA A 400 20.16 1.80 25.08
N LYS A 401 18.94 2.21 25.47
CA LYS A 401 18.59 2.58 26.85
C LYS A 401 17.93 1.45 27.66
N LYS A 402 17.99 0.19 27.19
CA LYS A 402 17.28 -0.96 27.80
C LYS A 402 17.61 -1.21 29.29
N ASN A 403 18.77 -0.76 29.76
CA ASN A 403 19.22 -0.91 31.14
C ASN A 403 18.90 0.32 32.01
N GLU A 404 18.53 1.44 31.39
CA GLU A 404 18.30 2.74 32.05
C GLU A 404 16.82 3.01 32.25
N ILE A 405 15.99 2.64 31.26
CA ILE A 405 14.55 2.93 31.27
C ILE A 405 13.80 1.61 31.43
N PRO A 406 13.20 1.34 32.61
CA PRO A 406 12.34 0.18 32.78
C PRO A 406 11.07 0.33 31.93
N LEU A 407 10.54 -0.78 31.43
CA LEU A 407 9.27 -0.79 30.71
C LEU A 407 8.15 -0.33 31.68
N PRO A 408 7.44 0.77 31.38
CA PRO A 408 6.33 1.24 32.20
C PRO A 408 5.08 0.38 32.00
N ALA A 409 4.07 0.60 32.85
CA ALA A 409 2.75 0.04 32.61
C ALA A 409 2.19 0.55 31.28
N ILE A 410 1.77 -0.37 30.41
CA ILE A 410 1.28 -0.03 29.08
C ILE A 410 -0.18 0.45 29.20
N PRO A 411 -0.49 1.72 28.88
CA PRO A 411 -1.87 2.18 28.86
C PRO A 411 -2.62 1.52 27.71
N THR A 412 -3.96 1.56 27.76
CA THR A 412 -4.76 1.26 26.56
C THR A 412 -4.80 2.49 25.65
N VAL A 413 -5.02 2.30 24.35
CA VAL A 413 -5.25 3.42 23.40
C VAL A 413 -6.41 4.35 23.81
N PHE A 414 -7.29 3.91 24.70
CA PHE A 414 -8.42 4.70 25.20
C PHE A 414 -8.06 5.57 26.41
N ASN A 415 -6.93 5.30 27.06
CA ASN A 415 -6.53 5.93 28.31
C ASN A 415 -5.10 6.46 28.21
N VAL A 416 -4.89 7.38 27.27
CA VAL A 416 -3.60 8.07 27.08
C VAL A 416 -3.79 9.54 27.38
N ASN A 417 -2.93 10.07 28.26
CA ASN A 417 -2.81 11.51 28.47
C ASN A 417 -1.40 11.97 28.11
N GLU A 418 -1.31 12.84 27.12
CA GLU A 418 -0.04 13.39 26.62
C GLU A 418 0.72 14.15 27.69
N SER A 419 0.04 14.90 28.57
CA SER A 419 0.68 15.63 29.66
C SER A 419 1.22 14.72 30.77
N GLU A 420 0.90 13.43 30.73
CA GLU A 420 1.37 12.41 31.69
C GLU A 420 2.43 11.49 31.09
N ILE A 421 2.88 11.74 29.85
CA ILE A 421 3.98 10.98 29.24
C ILE A 421 5.27 11.36 29.96
N PRO A 422 5.98 10.41 30.60
CA PRO A 422 7.28 10.68 31.20
C PRO A 422 8.26 11.23 30.16
N ASN A 423 9.06 12.23 30.53
CA ASN A 423 10.02 12.87 29.62
C ASN A 423 10.94 11.87 28.90
N ASP A 424 11.37 10.83 29.60
CA ASP A 424 12.23 9.78 29.05
C ASP A 424 11.52 9.03 27.89
N LEU A 425 10.21 8.80 27.98
CA LEU A 425 9.43 8.19 26.90
C LEU A 425 9.22 9.15 25.73
N THR A 426 9.01 10.44 25.99
CA THR A 426 8.89 11.46 24.95
C THR A 426 10.16 11.53 24.09
N GLU A 427 11.33 11.40 24.71
CA GLU A 427 12.62 11.33 24.00
C GLU A 427 12.73 10.06 23.15
N LEU A 428 12.26 8.90 23.67
CA LEU A 428 12.23 7.64 22.93
C LEU A 428 11.33 7.74 21.70
N PHE A 429 10.07 8.16 21.87
CA PHE A 429 9.09 8.25 20.77
C PHE A 429 9.50 9.26 19.70
N GLY A 430 10.29 10.27 20.06
CA GLY A 430 10.64 11.39 19.20
C GLY A 430 9.49 12.40 19.17
N GLY A 431 9.67 13.55 19.84
CA GLY A 431 8.61 14.55 20.03
C GLY A 431 7.89 14.94 18.73
N ILE A 432 8.63 15.08 17.63
CA ILE A 432 8.07 15.41 16.31
C ILE A 432 7.05 14.35 15.85
N TYR A 433 7.31 13.06 16.06
CA TYR A 433 6.40 12.03 15.59
C TYR A 433 5.08 12.01 16.38
N LEU A 434 5.11 12.32 17.69
CA LEU A 434 3.90 12.48 18.49
C LEU A 434 3.04 13.64 17.98
N GLU A 435 3.65 14.78 17.66
CA GLU A 435 2.97 15.92 17.03
C GLU A 435 2.37 15.55 15.68
N MET A 436 3.07 14.73 14.88
CA MET A 436 2.53 14.22 13.62
C MET A 436 1.33 13.28 13.85
N ALA A 437 1.37 12.39 14.84
CA ALA A 437 0.23 11.53 15.18
C ALA A 437 -0.99 12.35 15.62
N GLU A 438 -0.77 13.41 16.40
CA GLU A 438 -1.81 14.38 16.78
C GLU A 438 -2.38 15.09 15.54
N LEU A 439 -1.51 15.59 14.64
CA LEU A 439 -1.92 16.25 13.41
C LEU A 439 -2.75 15.32 12.51
N LEU A 440 -2.35 14.05 12.39
CA LEU A 440 -3.10 13.06 11.62
C LEU A 440 -4.51 12.83 12.21
N GLY A 441 -4.64 12.78 13.53
CA GLY A 441 -5.92 12.70 14.24
C GLY A 441 -6.83 13.88 13.89
N LYS A 442 -6.24 15.09 13.90
CA LYS A 442 -6.93 16.33 13.53
C LYS A 442 -7.36 16.34 12.07
N ARG A 443 -6.49 15.97 11.12
CA ARG A 443 -6.84 15.89 9.69
C ARG A 443 -7.96 14.87 9.43
N THR A 444 -7.91 13.73 10.12
CA THR A 444 -8.98 12.71 10.07
C THR A 444 -10.31 13.27 10.56
N GLY A 445 -10.29 14.04 11.66
CA GLY A 445 -11.47 14.70 12.21
C GLY A 445 -12.07 15.72 11.24
N GLN A 446 -11.23 16.57 10.67
CA GLN A 446 -11.61 17.58 9.68
C GLN A 446 -12.20 16.94 8.42
N MET A 447 -11.62 15.83 7.93
CA MET A 447 -12.15 15.05 6.82
C MET A 447 -13.58 14.59 7.12
N HIS A 448 -13.80 13.92 8.25
CA HIS A 448 -15.13 13.44 8.62
C HIS A 448 -16.15 14.58 8.83
N MET A 449 -15.73 15.71 9.39
CA MET A 449 -16.58 16.91 9.48
C MET A 449 -16.95 17.45 8.09
N GLY A 450 -15.99 17.51 7.17
CA GLY A 450 -16.22 17.88 5.77
C GLY A 450 -17.23 16.94 5.12
N ILE A 451 -17.03 15.62 5.21
CA ILE A 451 -17.96 14.61 4.68
C ILE A 451 -19.37 14.73 5.30
N ALA A 452 -19.46 15.01 6.60
CA ALA A 452 -20.73 15.13 7.31
C ALA A 452 -21.44 16.48 7.10
N SER A 453 -20.79 17.46 6.46
CA SER A 453 -21.29 18.84 6.34
C SER A 453 -22.43 19.03 5.33
N ALA A 454 -22.74 18.00 4.54
CA ALA A 454 -23.73 18.06 3.46
C ALA A 454 -25.10 18.53 3.95
N LYS A 455 -25.53 19.70 3.45
CA LYS A 455 -26.85 20.30 3.77
C LYS A 455 -27.96 19.81 2.84
N THR A 456 -27.66 19.67 1.55
CA THR A 456 -28.65 19.40 0.49
C THR A 456 -28.38 18.10 -0.27
N ARG A 457 -27.12 17.65 -0.35
CA ARG A 457 -26.74 16.42 -1.05
C ARG A 457 -27.07 15.18 -0.21
N LYS A 458 -28.21 14.55 -0.53
CA LYS A 458 -28.76 13.38 0.20
C LYS A 458 -27.76 12.24 0.39
N ASP A 459 -26.89 11.99 -0.59
CA ASP A 459 -25.91 10.89 -0.55
C ASP A 459 -24.81 11.09 0.52
N PHE A 460 -24.64 12.32 1.01
CA PHE A 460 -23.68 12.68 2.06
C PHE A 460 -24.34 13.09 3.37
N ALA A 461 -25.62 13.50 3.34
CA ALA A 461 -26.36 13.88 4.54
C ALA A 461 -26.30 12.79 5.63
N PRO A 462 -25.90 13.11 6.87
CA PRO A 462 -25.83 12.15 7.97
C PRO A 462 -27.18 11.48 8.26
N GLU A 463 -27.16 10.18 8.52
CA GLU A 463 -28.37 9.36 8.74
C GLU A 463 -28.34 8.70 10.12
N SER A 464 -29.48 8.61 10.81
CA SER A 464 -29.55 7.91 12.09
C SER A 464 -29.41 6.39 11.90
N PHE A 465 -28.78 5.70 12.86
CA PHE A 465 -28.82 4.23 12.89
C PHE A 465 -30.25 3.72 13.12
N SER A 466 -30.63 2.66 12.42
CA SER A 466 -31.83 1.87 12.75
C SER A 466 -31.42 0.58 13.48
N LYS A 467 -32.28 0.06 14.36
CA LYS A 467 -32.03 -1.23 15.03
C LYS A 467 -31.90 -2.38 14.02
N LEU A 468 -32.61 -2.30 12.89
CA LEU A 468 -32.50 -3.28 11.79
C LEU A 468 -31.13 -3.22 11.13
N TYR A 469 -30.62 -2.03 10.84
CA TYR A 469 -29.27 -1.86 10.28
C TYR A 469 -28.21 -2.36 11.26
N GLN A 470 -28.26 -1.99 12.54
CA GLN A 470 -27.32 -2.48 13.55
C GLN A 470 -27.31 -4.01 13.64
N ARG A 471 -28.50 -4.64 13.65
CA ARG A 471 -28.63 -6.10 13.60
C ARG A 471 -28.02 -6.70 12.34
N SER A 472 -28.24 -6.09 11.18
CA SER A 472 -27.64 -6.53 9.91
C SER A 472 -26.11 -6.47 9.95
N VAL A 473 -25.53 -5.38 10.47
CA VAL A 473 -24.07 -5.27 10.64
C VAL A 473 -23.56 -6.33 11.61
N TYR A 474 -24.21 -6.51 12.75
CA TYR A 474 -23.85 -7.56 13.71
C TYR A 474 -23.85 -8.96 13.07
N GLN A 475 -24.89 -9.31 12.31
CA GLN A 475 -24.95 -10.61 11.61
C GLN A 475 -23.86 -10.76 10.55
N SER A 476 -23.53 -9.69 9.83
CA SER A 476 -22.43 -9.67 8.87
C SER A 476 -21.08 -9.96 9.55
N ILE A 477 -20.82 -9.32 10.69
CA ILE A 477 -19.62 -9.55 11.51
C ILE A 477 -19.58 -11.00 12.00
N LEU A 478 -20.70 -11.54 12.50
CA LEU A 478 -20.75 -12.95 12.92
C LEU A 478 -20.45 -13.92 11.77
N GLY A 479 -20.91 -13.60 10.56
CA GLY A 479 -20.58 -14.36 9.35
C GLY A 479 -19.08 -14.33 9.05
N LEU A 480 -18.47 -13.14 9.09
CA LEU A 480 -17.02 -12.97 8.92
C LEU A 480 -16.22 -13.78 9.95
N VAL A 481 -16.57 -13.68 11.23
CA VAL A 481 -15.89 -14.42 12.32
C VAL A 481 -16.01 -15.93 12.11
N LYS A 482 -17.22 -16.43 11.84
CA LYS A 482 -17.43 -17.87 11.60
C LYS A 482 -16.59 -18.37 10.41
N ASN A 483 -16.62 -17.66 9.29
CA ASN A 483 -15.89 -18.05 8.08
C ASN A 483 -14.37 -18.00 8.29
N THR A 484 -13.89 -16.99 9.02
CA THR A 484 -12.47 -16.86 9.37
C THR A 484 -12.03 -18.01 10.26
N LEU A 485 -12.74 -18.28 11.36
CA LEU A 485 -12.38 -19.36 12.28
C LEU A 485 -12.44 -20.75 11.61
N LEU A 486 -13.38 -20.96 10.67
CA LEU A 486 -13.41 -22.19 9.86
C LEU A 486 -12.17 -22.30 8.96
N SER A 487 -11.78 -21.21 8.31
CA SER A 487 -10.59 -21.17 7.43
C SER A 487 -9.29 -21.38 8.21
N VAL A 488 -9.17 -20.73 9.36
CA VAL A 488 -8.07 -20.87 10.32
C VAL A 488 -7.98 -22.31 10.83
N ASN A 489 -9.10 -22.90 11.26
CA ASN A 489 -9.11 -24.29 11.73
C ASN A 489 -8.70 -25.27 10.62
N ALA A 490 -9.20 -25.08 9.40
CA ALA A 490 -8.87 -25.94 8.26
C ALA A 490 -7.38 -25.92 7.91
N LYS A 491 -6.73 -24.75 8.00
CA LYS A 491 -5.30 -24.56 7.68
C LYS A 491 -4.36 -24.71 8.87
N SER A 492 -4.88 -24.81 10.09
CA SER A 492 -4.10 -24.81 11.34
C SER A 492 -2.92 -25.81 11.34
N LYS A 493 -3.13 -27.01 10.79
CA LYS A 493 -2.11 -28.08 10.73
C LYS A 493 -1.00 -27.82 9.70
N GLU A 494 -1.26 -26.98 8.70
CA GLU A 494 -0.32 -26.63 7.63
C GLU A 494 0.58 -25.46 8.04
N LEU A 495 0.22 -24.73 9.11
CA LEU A 495 1.00 -23.60 9.59
C LEU A 495 2.29 -24.04 10.31
N PRO A 496 3.35 -23.21 10.25
CA PRO A 496 4.54 -23.39 11.07
C PRO A 496 4.20 -23.57 12.56
N LYS A 497 4.92 -24.45 13.26
CA LYS A 497 4.63 -24.81 14.67
C LYS A 497 4.48 -23.60 15.60
N LYS A 498 5.27 -22.54 15.38
CA LYS A 498 5.20 -21.27 16.15
C LYS A 498 3.81 -20.61 16.13
N PHE A 499 3.05 -20.76 15.06
CA PHE A 499 1.72 -20.17 14.91
C PHE A 499 0.59 -21.13 15.32
N GLN A 500 0.87 -22.42 15.50
CA GLN A 500 -0.18 -23.40 15.81
C GLN A 500 -0.78 -23.17 17.19
N ASP A 501 0.05 -22.86 18.19
CA ASP A 501 -0.39 -22.59 19.56
C ASP A 501 -1.17 -21.27 19.64
N GLU A 502 -0.70 -20.23 18.96
CA GLU A 502 -1.37 -18.93 18.85
C GLU A 502 -2.74 -19.06 18.17
N VAL A 503 -2.81 -19.76 17.04
CA VAL A 503 -4.07 -20.01 16.33
C VAL A 503 -5.03 -20.84 17.18
N LYS A 504 -4.51 -21.83 17.91
CA LYS A 504 -5.32 -22.62 18.84
C LYS A 504 -5.93 -21.74 19.92
N TYR A 505 -5.15 -20.82 20.51
CA TYR A 505 -5.65 -19.86 21.48
C TYR A 505 -6.82 -19.03 20.93
N ILE A 506 -6.73 -18.55 19.68
CA ILE A 506 -7.83 -17.82 19.02
C ILE A 506 -9.08 -18.70 18.84
N LEU A 507 -8.90 -19.96 18.45
CA LEU A 507 -10.01 -20.92 18.28
C LEU A 507 -10.70 -21.22 19.62
N ASP A 508 -9.93 -21.43 20.68
CA ASP A 508 -10.41 -21.71 22.03
C ASP A 508 -11.15 -20.49 22.63
N ASN A 509 -10.73 -19.27 22.29
CA ASN A 509 -11.34 -18.01 22.75
C ASN A 509 -12.46 -17.46 21.86
N LYS A 510 -13.01 -18.26 20.93
CA LYS A 510 -14.14 -17.87 20.07
C LYS A 510 -15.30 -17.22 20.84
N ALA A 511 -15.63 -17.72 22.02
CA ALA A 511 -16.74 -17.18 22.82
C ALA A 511 -16.48 -15.74 23.28
N GLN A 512 -15.24 -15.42 23.67
CA GLN A 512 -14.85 -14.07 24.08
C GLN A 512 -14.83 -13.12 22.87
N ILE A 513 -14.28 -13.55 21.73
CA ILE A 513 -14.31 -12.77 20.47
C ILE A 513 -15.76 -12.39 20.12
N MET A 514 -16.68 -13.35 20.23
CA MET A 514 -18.11 -13.12 19.98
C MET A 514 -18.75 -12.16 21.00
N LYS A 515 -18.30 -12.19 22.26
CA LYS A 515 -18.78 -11.30 23.33
C LYS A 515 -18.44 -9.83 23.02
N THR A 516 -17.29 -9.55 22.42
CA THR A 516 -16.88 -8.19 22.02
C THR A 516 -17.91 -7.50 21.12
N PHE A 517 -18.70 -8.26 20.34
CA PHE A 517 -19.71 -7.71 19.43
C PHE A 517 -21.10 -7.47 20.07
N GLN A 518 -21.33 -7.97 21.29
CA GLN A 518 -22.63 -7.81 21.98
C GLN A 518 -23.09 -6.36 22.18
N PRO A 519 -22.20 -5.37 22.44
CA PRO A 519 -22.61 -3.96 22.55
C PRO A 519 -23.42 -3.44 21.36
N MET A 520 -23.23 -4.00 20.15
CA MET A 520 -24.00 -3.63 18.97
C MET A 520 -25.51 -3.90 19.09
N LEU A 521 -25.92 -4.81 19.98
CA LEU A 521 -27.32 -5.22 20.16
C LEU A 521 -28.00 -4.60 21.37
N MET A 522 -27.23 -4.11 22.35
CA MET A 522 -27.78 -3.68 23.64
C MET A 522 -28.45 -2.30 23.58
N SER A 523 -27.83 -1.34 22.90
CA SER A 523 -28.36 0.02 22.75
C SER A 523 -28.33 0.48 21.29
N LYS A 524 -29.27 1.37 20.96
CA LYS A 524 -29.24 2.08 19.68
C LYS A 524 -28.11 3.10 19.74
N PHE A 525 -27.26 3.14 18.72
CA PHE A 525 -26.16 4.11 18.68
C PHE A 525 -26.72 5.53 18.69
N SER A 526 -26.13 6.39 19.54
CA SER A 526 -26.51 7.80 19.66
C SER A 526 -26.04 8.63 18.46
N ALA A 527 -24.97 8.19 17.81
CA ALA A 527 -24.39 8.82 16.63
C ALA A 527 -25.24 8.66 15.35
N LYS A 528 -24.88 9.42 14.32
CA LYS A 528 -25.30 9.22 12.93
C LYS A 528 -24.22 8.54 12.11
N LYS A 529 -24.63 7.84 11.06
CA LYS A 529 -23.76 7.29 10.02
C LYS A 529 -23.54 8.33 8.92
N ILE A 530 -22.31 8.40 8.43
CA ILE A 530 -21.86 9.30 7.36
C ILE A 530 -21.19 8.50 6.25
N ARG A 531 -20.89 9.12 5.10
CA ARG A 531 -19.89 8.55 4.19
C ARG A 531 -18.54 8.53 4.91
N ILE A 532 -17.71 7.55 4.58
CA ILE A 532 -16.40 7.35 5.18
C ILE A 532 -15.42 7.00 4.06
N HIS A 533 -14.12 7.03 4.33
CA HIS A 533 -13.09 6.55 3.41
C HIS A 533 -13.27 5.05 3.14
N GLY A 534 -13.52 4.26 4.19
CA GLY A 534 -13.92 2.85 4.07
C GLY A 534 -12.78 1.86 3.86
N ASP A 535 -11.56 2.36 3.68
CA ASP A 535 -10.29 1.62 3.70
C ASP A 535 -9.14 2.52 4.19
N TYR A 536 -9.34 3.17 5.34
CA TYR A 536 -8.41 4.17 5.84
C TYR A 536 -7.24 3.54 6.61
N HIS A 537 -6.00 3.80 6.16
CA HIS A 537 -4.76 3.36 6.80
C HIS A 537 -3.60 4.27 6.39
N LEU A 538 -2.41 4.13 7.02
CA LEU A 538 -1.25 4.99 6.79
C LEU A 538 -0.75 5.03 5.33
N GLY A 539 -1.01 3.97 4.57
CA GLY A 539 -0.68 3.89 3.14
C GLY A 539 -1.56 4.79 2.25
N GLN A 540 -2.74 5.19 2.74
CA GLN A 540 -3.69 6.08 2.05
C GLN A 540 -3.56 7.54 2.51
N VAL A 541 -2.43 7.86 3.13
CA VAL A 541 -2.10 9.19 3.61
C VAL A 541 -0.73 9.55 3.08
N LEU A 542 -0.64 10.65 2.32
CA LEU A 542 0.63 11.19 1.83
C LEU A 542 1.24 12.12 2.87
N PHE A 543 2.55 12.03 3.08
CA PHE A 543 3.30 12.93 3.96
C PHE A 543 4.00 14.02 3.14
N THR A 544 3.67 15.28 3.40
CA THR A 544 4.21 16.43 2.66
C THR A 544 5.53 16.97 3.23
N GLY A 545 6.06 16.33 4.29
CA GLY A 545 7.18 16.84 5.09
C GLY A 545 6.74 17.67 6.31
N LYS A 546 5.49 18.15 6.32
CA LYS A 546 4.94 18.98 7.42
C LYS A 546 3.44 18.78 7.70
N ASP A 547 2.73 18.12 6.82
CA ASP A 547 1.28 17.88 6.91
C ASP A 547 0.91 16.60 6.16
N PHE A 548 -0.32 16.15 6.35
CA PHE A 548 -0.88 14.95 5.75
C PHE A 548 -1.98 15.27 4.73
N VAL A 549 -2.01 14.47 3.66
CA VAL A 549 -3.04 14.55 2.61
C VAL A 549 -3.66 13.17 2.43
N VAL A 550 -4.99 13.06 2.56
CA VAL A 550 -5.72 11.80 2.42
C VAL A 550 -6.03 11.55 0.95
N VAL A 551 -5.83 10.31 0.50
CA VAL A 551 -6.02 9.89 -0.90
C VAL A 551 -6.78 8.57 -0.98
N ASP A 552 -7.30 8.23 -2.16
CA ASP A 552 -7.88 6.92 -2.47
C ASP A 552 -9.18 6.56 -1.71
N PHE A 553 -10.22 7.37 -1.92
CA PHE A 553 -11.54 7.17 -1.31
C PHE A 553 -12.37 6.06 -1.98
N GLU A 554 -11.72 5.12 -2.67
CA GLU A 554 -12.37 4.00 -3.32
C GLU A 554 -13.07 3.06 -2.34
N GLY A 555 -12.56 2.97 -1.11
CA GLY A 555 -12.94 1.98 -0.11
C GLY A 555 -12.49 0.56 -0.47
N GLU A 556 -12.76 -0.40 0.42
CA GLU A 556 -12.22 -1.77 0.34
C GLU A 556 -12.47 -2.44 -1.03
N PRO A 557 -11.40 -2.76 -1.81
CA PRO A 557 -11.52 -3.25 -3.20
C PRO A 557 -12.31 -4.56 -3.36
N ALA A 558 -12.33 -5.39 -2.31
CA ALA A 558 -13.06 -6.66 -2.28
C ALA A 558 -14.59 -6.50 -2.20
N ARG A 559 -15.10 -5.30 -1.91
CA ARG A 559 -16.54 -5.02 -1.76
C ARG A 559 -17.16 -4.50 -3.06
N THR A 560 -18.45 -4.75 -3.22
CA THR A 560 -19.20 -4.22 -4.37
C THR A 560 -19.31 -2.69 -4.28
N LEU A 561 -19.43 -2.01 -5.43
CA LEU A 561 -19.53 -0.54 -5.48
C LEU A 561 -20.66 0.01 -4.60
N SER A 562 -21.82 -0.65 -4.62
CA SER A 562 -22.98 -0.31 -3.78
C SER A 562 -22.64 -0.38 -2.30
N GLU A 563 -21.87 -1.38 -1.86
CA GLU A 563 -21.45 -1.54 -0.46
C GLU A 563 -20.39 -0.51 -0.03
N ARG A 564 -19.50 -0.12 -0.96
CA ARG A 564 -18.48 0.92 -0.77
C ARG A 564 -19.12 2.30 -0.56
N ARG A 565 -20.28 2.57 -1.17
CA ARG A 565 -21.05 3.82 -1.00
C ARG A 565 -21.94 3.88 0.26
N ILE A 566 -22.10 2.78 0.99
CA ILE A 566 -22.97 2.77 2.19
C ILE A 566 -22.39 3.68 3.28
N LYS A 567 -23.25 4.54 3.86
CA LYS A 567 -22.91 5.32 5.05
C LYS A 567 -22.70 4.41 6.26
N ARG A 568 -21.63 4.64 7.01
CA ARG A 568 -21.21 3.83 8.17
C ARG A 568 -20.82 4.72 9.35
N SER A 569 -20.46 4.09 10.47
CA SER A 569 -19.85 4.80 11.59
C SER A 569 -18.46 5.29 11.19
N ALA A 570 -18.14 6.55 11.49
CA ALA A 570 -16.82 7.14 11.32
C ALA A 570 -15.74 6.37 12.12
N LEU A 571 -16.13 5.71 13.22
CA LEU A 571 -15.23 4.90 14.04
C LEU A 571 -14.63 3.70 13.28
N ARG A 572 -15.16 3.33 12.11
CA ARG A 572 -14.55 2.28 11.26
C ARG A 572 -13.26 2.74 10.61
N ASP A 573 -13.18 3.99 10.16
CA ASP A 573 -11.93 4.55 9.62
C ASP A 573 -10.90 4.71 10.74
N ILE A 574 -11.35 5.09 11.95
CA ILE A 574 -10.49 5.17 13.14
C ILE A 574 -9.94 3.79 13.52
N ALA A 575 -10.78 2.76 13.51
CA ALA A 575 -10.33 1.38 13.71
C ALA A 575 -9.30 0.96 12.65
N GLY A 576 -9.50 1.32 11.38
CA GLY A 576 -8.53 1.07 10.30
C GLY A 576 -7.18 1.72 10.57
N MET A 577 -7.15 3.00 10.96
CA MET A 577 -5.91 3.69 11.28
C MET A 577 -5.22 3.13 12.52
N LEU A 578 -5.96 2.80 13.58
CA LEU A 578 -5.41 2.15 14.77
C LEU A 578 -4.81 0.78 14.44
N ARG A 579 -5.47 -0.03 13.61
CA ARG A 579 -4.89 -1.28 13.10
C ARG A 579 -3.64 -1.00 12.27
N SER A 580 -3.61 0.06 11.47
CA SER A 580 -2.42 0.46 10.70
C SER A 580 -1.22 0.81 11.58
N PHE A 581 -1.40 1.53 12.69
CA PHE A 581 -0.32 1.79 13.66
C PHE A 581 0.19 0.49 14.30
N HIS A 582 -0.73 -0.38 14.72
CA HIS A 582 -0.37 -1.69 15.26
C HIS A 582 0.41 -2.52 14.23
N TYR A 583 -0.02 -2.51 12.96
CA TYR A 583 0.68 -3.17 11.87
C TYR A 583 2.07 -2.58 11.62
N ALA A 584 2.25 -1.27 11.72
CA ALA A 584 3.56 -0.65 11.55
C ALA A 584 4.52 -1.06 12.69
N ALA A 585 4.05 -0.98 13.93
CA ALA A 585 4.83 -1.34 15.12
C ALA A 585 5.36 -2.78 15.02
N TYR A 586 4.48 -3.76 14.81
CA TYR A 586 4.88 -5.17 14.74
C TYR A 586 5.48 -5.58 13.38
N GLY A 587 5.03 -4.97 12.29
CA GLY A 587 5.50 -5.26 10.93
C GLY A 587 6.95 -4.84 10.70
N SER A 588 7.43 -3.84 11.43
CA SER A 588 8.83 -3.42 11.45
C SER A 588 9.79 -4.59 11.72
N PHE A 589 9.42 -5.56 12.57
CA PHE A 589 10.22 -6.74 12.89
C PHE A 589 10.38 -7.70 11.69
N ILE A 590 9.42 -7.67 10.77
CA ILE A 590 9.44 -8.48 9.53
C ILE A 590 10.18 -7.73 8.43
N LEU A 591 9.86 -6.43 8.29
CA LEU A 591 10.30 -5.60 7.18
C LEU A 591 11.77 -5.14 7.33
N LEU A 592 12.23 -4.88 8.56
CA LEU A 592 13.56 -4.36 8.81
C LEU A 592 14.54 -5.49 9.17
N PRO A 593 15.71 -5.59 8.50
CA PRO A 593 16.61 -6.72 8.66
C PRO A 593 17.45 -6.72 9.96
N ASN A 594 17.26 -5.74 10.86
CA ASN A 594 18.23 -5.45 11.92
C ASN A 594 17.99 -6.17 13.25
N TYR A 595 16.84 -6.81 13.44
CA TYR A 595 16.46 -7.35 14.74
C TYR A 595 16.72 -8.87 14.82
N THR A 596 17.48 -9.30 15.83
CA THR A 596 17.59 -10.72 16.20
C THR A 596 16.31 -11.18 16.88
N GLN A 597 16.09 -12.50 16.95
CA GLN A 597 14.94 -13.06 17.68
C GLN A 597 14.88 -12.58 19.15
N GLU A 598 16.04 -12.54 19.83
CA GLU A 598 16.17 -12.01 21.20
C GLU A 598 15.78 -10.53 21.29
N ASN A 599 16.20 -9.71 20.32
CA ASN A 599 15.80 -8.30 20.27
C ASN A 599 14.29 -8.16 20.02
N ILE A 600 13.71 -8.99 19.15
CA ILE A 600 12.27 -8.96 18.87
C ILE A 600 11.48 -9.27 20.13
N GLU A 601 11.85 -10.31 20.88
CA GLU A 601 11.20 -10.66 22.16
C GLU A 601 11.28 -9.53 23.18
N LEU A 602 12.42 -8.84 23.26
CA LEU A 602 12.60 -7.66 24.10
C LEU A 602 11.76 -6.46 23.62
N LEU A 603 11.67 -6.24 22.31
CA LEU A 603 11.01 -5.07 21.72
C LEU A 603 9.49 -5.20 21.62
N GLN A 604 8.93 -6.41 21.68
CA GLN A 604 7.48 -6.63 21.58
C GLN A 604 6.67 -5.78 22.60
N PRO A 605 6.97 -5.78 23.90
CA PRO A 605 6.27 -4.91 24.85
C PRO A 605 6.46 -3.41 24.56
N TRP A 606 7.61 -3.01 24.02
CA TRP A 606 7.88 -1.63 23.62
C TRP A 606 7.14 -1.23 22.34
N ALA A 607 6.90 -2.17 21.43
CA ALA A 607 6.04 -1.96 20.27
C ALA A 607 4.58 -1.74 20.69
N GLU A 608 4.10 -2.51 21.66
CA GLU A 608 2.77 -2.31 22.25
C GLU A 608 2.67 -0.97 22.98
N LEU A 609 3.70 -0.59 23.75
CA LEU A 609 3.79 0.71 24.41
C LEU A 609 3.69 1.87 23.40
N TRP A 610 4.48 1.80 22.33
CA TRP A 610 4.46 2.78 21.25
C TRP A 610 3.09 2.86 20.60
N TYR A 611 2.49 1.71 20.25
CA TYR A 611 1.18 1.64 19.65
C TYR A 611 0.11 2.30 20.55
N SER A 612 0.13 1.99 21.84
CA SER A 612 -0.80 2.55 22.82
C SER A 612 -0.73 4.06 22.86
N TYR A 613 0.47 4.65 23.00
CA TYR A 613 0.63 6.10 23.07
C TYR A 613 0.31 6.79 21.75
N VAL A 614 0.89 6.35 20.64
CA VAL A 614 0.69 6.96 19.31
C VAL A 614 -0.78 6.83 18.89
N GLY A 615 -1.36 5.64 19.02
CA GLY A 615 -2.77 5.40 18.72
C GLY A 615 -3.71 6.19 19.63
N GLY A 616 -3.36 6.32 20.91
CA GLY A 616 -4.14 7.11 21.87
C GLY A 616 -4.08 8.62 21.61
N ILE A 617 -2.91 9.18 21.27
CA ILE A 617 -2.76 10.60 20.88
C ILE A 617 -3.55 10.89 19.61
N PHE A 618 -3.42 10.04 18.59
CA PHE A 618 -4.23 10.12 17.36
C PHE A 618 -5.74 10.12 17.68
N LEU A 619 -6.20 9.17 18.50
CA LEU A 619 -7.60 9.04 18.87
C LEU A 619 -8.10 10.25 19.66
N LYS A 620 -7.32 10.73 20.64
CA LYS A 620 -7.66 11.91 21.44
C LYS A 620 -7.82 13.15 20.56
N SER A 621 -6.84 13.45 19.71
CA SER A 621 -6.88 14.58 18.78
C SER A 621 -8.08 14.50 17.83
N TYR A 622 -8.36 13.29 17.31
CA TYR A 622 -9.56 13.06 16.49
C TYR A 622 -10.84 13.38 17.25
N LEU A 623 -11.01 12.85 18.47
CA LEU A 623 -12.21 13.05 19.28
C LEU A 623 -12.41 14.50 19.72
N GLU A 624 -11.32 15.21 20.02
CA GLU A 624 -11.34 16.64 20.31
C GLU A 624 -11.78 17.46 19.09
N THR A 625 -11.25 17.13 17.91
CA THR A 625 -11.60 17.80 16.65
C THR A 625 -13.07 17.65 16.29
N VAL A 626 -13.64 16.45 16.45
CA VAL A 626 -15.03 16.16 16.09
C VAL A 626 -16.02 16.36 17.24
N LYS A 627 -15.58 16.89 18.38
CA LYS A 627 -16.40 17.06 19.59
C LYS A 627 -17.68 17.84 19.27
N GLY A 628 -18.83 17.29 19.68
CA GLY A 628 -20.16 17.87 19.42
C GLY A 628 -20.74 17.54 18.04
N SER A 629 -20.01 16.84 17.17
CA SER A 629 -20.53 16.41 15.87
C SER A 629 -21.55 15.28 16.02
N SER A 630 -22.63 15.33 15.23
CA SER A 630 -23.71 14.34 15.32
C SER A 630 -23.34 12.91 14.88
N PHE A 631 -22.18 12.72 14.24
CA PHE A 631 -21.73 11.42 13.72
C PHE A 631 -20.80 10.64 14.68
N ILE A 632 -20.53 11.20 15.87
CA ILE A 632 -19.77 10.55 16.94
C ILE A 632 -20.64 10.51 18.21
N PRO A 633 -20.63 9.40 18.98
CA PRO A 633 -21.34 9.36 20.26
C PRO A 633 -20.84 10.43 21.23
N SER A 634 -21.72 10.97 22.08
CA SER A 634 -21.32 11.93 23.11
C SER A 634 -20.74 11.26 24.37
N ASP A 635 -21.09 9.99 24.62
CA ASP A 635 -20.60 9.21 25.76
C ASP A 635 -19.28 8.50 25.42
N ALA A 636 -18.22 8.80 26.17
CA ALA A 636 -16.90 8.20 25.99
C ALA A 636 -16.94 6.67 26.12
N LEU A 637 -17.79 6.13 27.00
CA LEU A 637 -17.92 4.68 27.18
C LEU A 637 -18.60 4.01 25.98
N GLU A 638 -19.56 4.70 25.33
CA GLU A 638 -20.14 4.25 24.07
C GLU A 638 -19.09 4.25 22.95
N ILE A 639 -18.28 5.31 22.83
CA ILE A 639 -17.19 5.39 21.84
C ILE A 639 -16.23 4.21 22.00
N GLU A 640 -15.73 3.97 23.21
CA GLU A 640 -14.78 2.89 23.50
C GLU A 640 -15.36 1.52 23.09
N LYS A 641 -16.59 1.21 23.51
CA LYS A 641 -17.25 -0.06 23.18
C LYS A 641 -17.41 -0.26 21.67
N LEU A 642 -17.81 0.78 20.94
CA LEU A 642 -17.98 0.71 19.49
C LEU A 642 -16.66 0.62 18.76
N LEU A 643 -15.63 1.32 19.23
CA LEU A 643 -14.32 1.26 18.61
C LEU A 643 -13.69 -0.12 18.83
N LYS A 644 -13.79 -0.70 20.03
CA LYS A 644 -13.38 -2.10 20.30
C LYS A 644 -14.05 -3.10 19.35
N VAL A 645 -15.34 -2.93 19.06
CA VAL A 645 -16.07 -3.72 18.06
C VAL A 645 -15.43 -3.62 16.68
N PHE A 646 -15.15 -2.41 16.20
CA PHE A 646 -14.62 -2.21 14.84
C PHE A 646 -13.14 -2.59 14.71
N ILE A 647 -12.33 -2.41 15.76
CA ILE A 647 -10.94 -2.91 15.80
C ILE A 647 -10.95 -4.44 15.74
N MET A 648 -11.78 -5.11 16.55
CA MET A 648 -11.92 -6.57 16.53
C MET A 648 -12.41 -7.08 15.17
N GLU A 649 -13.41 -6.43 14.57
CA GLU A 649 -13.89 -6.79 13.22
C GLU A 649 -12.76 -6.72 12.18
N LYS A 650 -11.96 -5.65 12.18
CA LYS A 650 -10.85 -5.48 11.23
C LYS A 650 -9.72 -6.49 11.52
N ALA A 651 -9.38 -6.74 12.78
CA ALA A 651 -8.36 -7.75 13.15
C ALA A 651 -8.75 -9.18 12.71
N VAL A 652 -10.04 -9.54 12.82
CA VAL A 652 -10.54 -10.84 12.31
C VAL A 652 -10.49 -10.89 10.78
N TYR A 653 -10.83 -9.80 10.09
CA TYR A 653 -10.68 -9.73 8.63
C TYR A 653 -9.23 -9.91 8.20
N GLU A 654 -8.32 -9.18 8.84
CA GLU A 654 -6.87 -9.24 8.66
C GLU A 654 -6.34 -10.66 8.88
N LEU A 655 -6.77 -11.35 9.94
CA LEU A 655 -6.38 -12.74 10.22
C LEU A 655 -6.66 -13.66 9.02
N ASN A 656 -7.84 -13.55 8.41
CA ASN A 656 -8.17 -14.34 7.22
C ASN A 656 -7.36 -13.89 5.99
N TYR A 657 -7.11 -12.59 5.84
CA TYR A 657 -6.34 -12.06 4.73
C TYR A 657 -4.88 -12.56 4.77
N GLU A 658 -4.19 -12.43 5.91
CA GLU A 658 -2.80 -12.85 6.04
C GLU A 658 -2.64 -14.36 5.96
N LEU A 659 -3.58 -15.13 6.51
CA LEU A 659 -3.61 -16.60 6.36
C LEU A 659 -3.60 -17.06 4.89
N ASN A 660 -4.19 -16.27 3.99
CA ASN A 660 -4.33 -16.63 2.58
C ASN A 660 -3.25 -16.01 1.69
N ASN A 661 -2.61 -14.92 2.11
CA ASN A 661 -1.71 -14.14 1.25
C ASN A 661 -0.28 -14.02 1.81
N ARG A 662 -0.09 -13.93 3.13
CA ARG A 662 1.21 -13.68 3.78
C ARG A 662 1.30 -14.37 5.16
N PRO A 663 1.47 -15.70 5.22
CA PRO A 663 1.46 -16.44 6.49
C PRO A 663 2.48 -15.97 7.53
N ASP A 664 3.60 -15.36 7.13
CA ASP A 664 4.59 -14.81 8.06
C ASP A 664 4.10 -13.61 8.88
N TRP A 665 3.05 -12.93 8.41
CA TRP A 665 2.46 -11.75 9.05
C TRP A 665 1.36 -12.12 10.06
N LEU A 666 1.06 -13.42 10.22
CA LEU A 666 -0.10 -13.91 10.97
C LEU A 666 -0.09 -13.52 12.46
N PHE A 667 1.09 -13.34 13.07
CA PHE A 667 1.18 -12.94 14.48
C PHE A 667 0.58 -11.55 14.74
N ILE A 668 0.58 -10.64 13.76
CA ILE A 668 0.10 -9.25 13.94
C ILE A 668 -1.42 -9.19 14.20
N PRO A 669 -2.28 -9.80 13.36
CA PRO A 669 -3.71 -9.85 13.67
C PRO A 669 -4.02 -10.71 14.90
N ILE A 670 -3.24 -11.75 15.19
CA ILE A 670 -3.39 -12.55 16.41
C ILE A 670 -3.18 -11.67 17.65
N LYS A 671 -2.04 -10.97 17.75
CA LYS A 671 -1.75 -10.05 18.87
C LYS A 671 -2.80 -8.96 19.02
N GLY A 672 -3.30 -8.45 17.88
CA GLY A 672 -4.39 -7.49 17.85
C GLY A 672 -5.73 -8.01 18.37
N ILE A 673 -6.01 -9.31 18.20
CA ILE A 673 -7.19 -9.96 18.79
C ILE A 673 -6.94 -10.19 20.28
N GLU A 674 -5.77 -10.73 20.65
CA GLU A 674 -5.38 -11.01 22.04
C GLU A 674 -5.48 -9.77 22.93
N SER A 675 -5.00 -8.61 22.48
CA SER A 675 -5.03 -7.36 23.25
C SER A 675 -6.45 -6.81 23.50
N LEU A 676 -7.45 -7.31 22.78
CA LEU A 676 -8.86 -6.93 22.94
C LEU A 676 -9.67 -7.95 23.74
N LEU A 677 -9.10 -9.10 24.09
CA LEU A 677 -9.75 -10.10 24.94
C LEU A 677 -9.61 -9.69 26.40
N GLU A 678 -10.61 -10.05 27.22
CA GLU A 678 -10.52 -9.87 28.67
C GLU A 678 -9.56 -10.93 29.23
N PRO A 679 -8.62 -10.57 30.13
CA PRO A 679 -7.76 -11.56 30.77
C PRO A 679 -8.60 -12.62 31.47
N ASP A 680 -8.22 -13.89 31.34
CA ASP A 680 -8.99 -15.02 31.84
C ASP A 680 -8.84 -15.15 33.36
N ILE A 681 -9.72 -14.48 34.11
CA ILE A 681 -9.78 -14.48 35.59
C ILE A 681 -10.01 -15.90 36.16
N SER A 682 -10.26 -16.91 35.31
CA SER A 682 -10.41 -18.30 35.73
C SER A 682 -9.09 -19.04 35.99
N SER A 683 -7.94 -18.47 35.61
CA SER A 683 -6.62 -19.07 35.84
C SER A 683 -5.98 -18.67 37.19
N GLU A 684 -6.18 -17.44 37.66
CA GLU A 684 -5.65 -16.98 38.97
C GLU A 684 -6.36 -17.63 40.17
N LYS A 685 -7.62 -18.06 40.03
CA LYS A 685 -8.36 -18.71 41.11
C LYS A 685 -8.00 -20.19 41.36
N LYS A 686 -7.07 -20.77 40.60
CA LYS A 686 -6.59 -22.15 40.83
C LYS A 686 -5.33 -22.24 41.68
N GLU A 687 -4.58 -21.16 41.85
CA GLU A 687 -3.39 -21.16 42.72
C GLU A 687 -3.70 -20.71 44.16
N ASP A 688 -4.81 -20.01 44.38
CA ASP A 688 -5.17 -19.46 45.71
C ASP A 688 -6.11 -20.37 46.56
N LEU A 689 -6.25 -21.65 46.17
CA LEU A 689 -7.00 -22.67 46.92
C LEU A 689 -6.12 -23.86 47.36
N SER A 690 -4.81 -23.68 47.34
CA SER A 690 -3.86 -24.62 47.93
C SER A 690 -2.86 -23.93 48.86
N GLU A 691 -3.36 -23.28 49.91
CA GLU A 691 -2.66 -23.12 51.20
C GLU A 691 -3.63 -23.33 52.36
#